data_AF-A0AAV1IKF3-F1
#
_entry.id   AF-A0AAV1IKF3-F1
#
_cell.length_a   1.000
_cell.length_b   1.000
_cell.length_c   1.000
_cell.angle_alpha   90.00
_cell.angle_beta   90.00
_cell.angle_gamma   90.00
#
_symmetry.space_group_name_H-M   'P 1'
#
loop_
_entity.id
_entity.type
_entity.pdbx_description
1 polymer ?
#
loop_
_entity_poly.entity_id
_entity_poly.type
_entity_poly.pdbx_seq_one_letter_code
_entity_poly.pdbx_strand_id
1 'polypeptide(L)'
;MVVRDTIGNSLITDEDADTGAPFSAEEQQDIEEELQRVMDEYSSERPTSKGGRPFGLASPAGSSASQWESAEHVQTNISHLSSTLAAYGMPADLEFLTEGGGLDPATTCRVLHALIKQRQRDIERGKEAAERLARMGHDLRVRDQQREKLLAKMAAKERELGALENKARLAQSKQKTEVAKLATELDMTAKALKDAKQRFGALQVQHKKKELEYEKLQDHLRDLLSERKREAKACLEAAGHMLKVHSGGRIPLNRKEDEIYKRVVTAYESRLADAKRETAGLKAALSQLEKEHRALVNEQVAKVQQMSAMRSRLERDFLDSLPGKSVLQLREHLSAKLAALREQTAALLSEPAAEQEATTVMEHRLCRSVQSAHVVLHDQGVLANAILGALVRASDEAQVAEQELTEARALAEAAQRKADKLVAVARKAAGEVHAARALADAEHAMAEAERSEKAEFKAAKERMENDAALREAQKAAEADRLHALEADYEATLARLQSSMQQAEQQSALQGAAAQQEAARLTGEVEREQANVKAALQALEGEKARMLAKAAAEKKRLLEKVRKLGEKEWEFENAKKAFGDTMRKFAPGGGAGHFLANAIARRTDAEAKTRNEKEQGAIEAGEKLARELGLNTNLTALEADEVASDPSIAPPSEALVGKTAGGMHMGSISISETSLTSSPSRGVSTASMGPSLFKDISSHAMLDLAADASSAAAT
;
A
#
# COMPACT_ATOMS: atom_id res chain seq x y z
N MET A 1 50.79 -40.40 2.84
CA MET A 1 51.34 -39.56 3.92
C MET A 1 50.36 -38.39 4.08
N VAL A 2 49.76 -38.05 5.23
CA VAL A 2 50.27 -37.98 6.63
C VAL A 2 51.27 -36.83 6.73
N VAL A 3 51.15 -35.78 7.57
CA VAL A 3 50.51 -35.49 8.89
C VAL A 3 49.52 -34.29 8.70
N ARG A 4 48.41 -34.01 9.44
CA ARG A 4 48.21 -33.62 10.86
C ARG A 4 49.05 -32.37 11.27
N ASP A 5 48.70 -31.51 12.24
CA ASP A 5 47.69 -31.50 13.33
C ASP A 5 46.73 -30.28 13.24
N THR A 6 45.59 -30.09 13.93
CA THR A 6 44.92 -30.53 15.19
C THR A 6 45.27 -29.83 16.54
N ILE A 7 44.22 -29.68 17.38
CA ILE A 7 44.13 -29.12 18.76
C ILE A 7 43.82 -27.60 18.82
N GLY A 8 42.77 -27.09 19.50
CA GLY A 8 41.62 -27.69 20.21
C GLY A 8 40.42 -26.69 20.19
N ASN A 9 39.16 -26.98 20.53
CA ASN A 9 38.55 -27.78 21.62
C ASN A 9 39.11 -27.43 23.01
N SER A 10 38.31 -27.18 24.06
CA SER A 10 36.83 -27.21 24.28
C SER A 10 36.34 -25.85 24.85
N LEU A 11 35.09 -25.57 25.25
CA LEU A 11 34.10 -26.31 26.05
C LEU A 11 32.76 -25.53 26.10
N ILE A 12 31.63 -26.25 26.15
CA ILE A 12 30.33 -25.95 26.82
C ILE A 12 29.25 -26.79 26.12
N THR A 13 28.45 -27.49 26.91
CA THR A 13 27.31 -28.32 26.50
C THR A 13 26.10 -27.88 27.32
N ASP A 14 25.05 -27.46 26.63
CA ASP A 14 23.64 -27.42 27.05
C ASP A 14 22.90 -27.76 25.73
N GLU A 15 22.22 -28.87 25.53
CA GLU A 15 21.07 -29.46 26.26
C GLU A 15 19.80 -28.59 26.21
N ASP A 16 18.68 -29.26 25.93
CA ASP A 16 17.29 -28.83 26.00
C ASP A 16 16.86 -27.55 25.26
N ALA A 17 16.79 -27.67 23.93
CA ALA A 17 15.92 -26.86 23.08
C ALA A 17 14.87 -27.76 22.40
N ASP A 18 14.00 -28.40 23.19
CA ASP A 18 12.86 -29.18 22.70
C ASP A 18 11.84 -28.24 22.03
N THR A 19 11.97 -28.09 20.71
CA THR A 19 11.05 -27.29 19.89
C THR A 19 9.74 -28.05 19.73
N GLY A 20 8.87 -27.91 20.73
CA GLY A 20 7.58 -28.61 20.83
C GLY A 20 6.88 -28.69 19.48
N ALA A 21 6.77 -29.93 18.98
CA ALA A 21 6.18 -30.20 17.69
C ALA A 21 4.71 -29.70 17.67
N PRO A 22 4.22 -29.14 16.56
CA PRO A 22 2.78 -28.98 16.40
C PRO A 22 2.14 -30.37 16.49
N PHE A 23 1.12 -30.53 17.35
CA PHE A 23 0.37 -31.78 17.52
C PHE A 23 0.14 -32.45 16.16
N SER A 24 0.45 -33.74 16.10
CA SER A 24 0.21 -34.55 14.90
C SER A 24 -1.28 -34.51 14.53
N ALA A 25 -1.58 -34.75 13.25
CA ALA A 25 -2.97 -34.74 12.78
C ALA A 25 -3.84 -35.78 13.54
N GLU A 26 -3.22 -36.87 14.00
CA GLU A 26 -3.86 -37.92 14.81
C GLU A 26 -4.17 -37.40 16.23
N GLU A 27 -3.21 -36.77 16.91
CA GLU A 27 -3.44 -36.15 18.24
C GLU A 27 -4.49 -35.02 18.20
N GLN A 28 -4.50 -34.21 17.13
CA GLN A 28 -5.54 -33.19 16.95
C GLN A 28 -6.93 -33.82 16.77
N GLN A 29 -7.02 -34.95 16.05
CA GLN A 29 -8.25 -35.67 15.81
C GLN A 29 -8.76 -36.40 17.07
N ASP A 30 -7.87 -36.97 17.89
CA ASP A 30 -8.21 -37.54 19.21
C ASP A 30 -8.74 -36.47 20.18
N ILE A 31 -8.12 -35.27 20.20
CA ILE A 31 -8.60 -34.13 21.00
C ILE A 31 -9.99 -33.67 20.51
N GLU A 32 -10.23 -33.67 19.21
CA GLU A 32 -11.53 -33.30 18.62
C GLU A 32 -12.61 -34.35 18.92
N GLU A 33 -12.30 -35.66 18.87
CA GLU A 33 -13.22 -36.72 19.33
C GLU A 33 -13.52 -36.65 20.84
N GLU A 34 -12.54 -36.36 21.69
CA GLU A 34 -12.78 -36.25 23.14
C GLU A 34 -13.60 -34.99 23.48
N LEU A 35 -13.34 -33.85 22.83
CA LEU A 35 -14.20 -32.67 22.92
C LEU A 35 -15.63 -32.96 22.47
N GLN A 36 -15.80 -33.71 21.37
CA GLN A 36 -17.13 -34.11 20.88
C GLN A 36 -17.85 -35.01 21.90
N ARG A 37 -17.16 -35.97 22.53
CA ARG A 37 -17.73 -36.79 23.62
C ARG A 37 -18.18 -35.95 24.82
N VAL A 38 -17.37 -34.98 25.25
CA VAL A 38 -17.71 -34.09 26.38
C VAL A 38 -18.91 -33.19 26.02
N MET A 39 -19.02 -32.74 24.78
CA MET A 39 -20.17 -31.96 24.28
C MET A 39 -21.47 -32.78 24.23
N ASP A 40 -21.41 -34.05 23.82
CA ASP A 40 -22.55 -34.97 23.83
C ASP A 40 -22.97 -35.32 25.28
N GLU A 41 -22.01 -35.54 26.18
CA GLU A 41 -22.23 -35.78 27.61
C GLU A 41 -22.98 -34.60 28.25
N TYR A 42 -22.48 -33.36 28.09
CA TYR A 42 -23.15 -32.14 28.55
C TYR A 42 -24.51 -31.88 27.88
N SER A 43 -24.73 -32.40 26.67
CA SER A 43 -26.03 -32.30 25.98
C SER A 43 -27.06 -33.29 26.54
N SER A 44 -26.60 -34.44 27.07
CA SER A 44 -27.45 -35.49 27.64
C SER A 44 -28.01 -35.15 29.03
N GLU A 45 -27.26 -34.40 29.86
CA GLU A 45 -27.67 -34.07 31.23
C GLU A 45 -28.69 -32.92 31.35
N ARG A 46 -29.09 -32.27 30.25
CA ARG A 46 -30.15 -31.25 30.30
C ARG A 46 -31.54 -31.88 30.31
N PRO A 47 -32.35 -31.73 31.38
CA PRO A 47 -33.74 -32.17 31.37
C PRO A 47 -34.54 -31.34 30.35
N THR A 48 -34.83 -31.92 29.19
CA THR A 48 -35.51 -31.26 28.07
C THR A 48 -36.99 -31.06 28.34
N SER A 49 -37.31 -30.00 29.11
CA SER A 49 -38.67 -29.57 29.43
C SER A 49 -39.41 -28.98 28.21
N LYS A 50 -39.72 -29.86 27.24
CA LYS A 50 -40.67 -29.68 26.12
C LYS A 50 -40.84 -31.01 25.36
N GLY A 51 -41.72 -31.86 25.87
CA GLY A 51 -41.99 -33.21 25.33
C GLY A 51 -43.45 -33.65 25.48
N GLY A 52 -44.41 -32.79 25.12
CA GLY A 52 -45.83 -33.14 25.19
C GLY A 52 -46.21 -34.24 24.19
N ARG A 53 -46.52 -35.44 24.69
CA ARG A 53 -47.19 -36.52 23.94
C ARG A 53 -48.43 -36.99 24.72
N PRO A 54 -49.44 -37.57 24.02
CA PRO A 54 -50.81 -37.60 24.51
C PRO A 54 -51.07 -38.65 25.60
N PHE A 55 -52.23 -38.49 26.24
CA PHE A 55 -52.80 -39.35 27.28
C PHE A 55 -52.98 -40.81 26.80
N GLY A 56 -51.97 -41.65 27.02
CA GLY A 56 -52.03 -43.08 26.75
C GLY A 56 -52.65 -43.84 27.93
N LEU A 57 -53.85 -44.39 27.77
CA LEU A 57 -54.44 -45.27 28.78
C LEU A 57 -53.72 -46.63 28.79
N ALA A 58 -52.68 -46.74 29.62
CA ALA A 58 -52.12 -48.01 30.05
C ALA A 58 -52.38 -48.15 31.56
N SER A 59 -53.21 -49.13 31.94
CA SER A 59 -53.55 -49.38 33.34
C SER A 59 -52.61 -50.42 33.95
N PRO A 60 -51.88 -50.07 35.02
CA PRO A 60 -51.50 -50.99 36.07
C PRO A 60 -52.50 -50.84 37.23
N ALA A 61 -53.60 -51.60 37.18
CA ALA A 61 -54.50 -51.75 38.32
C ALA A 61 -53.78 -52.54 39.44
N GLY A 62 -52.99 -51.84 40.26
CA GLY A 62 -51.98 -52.44 41.14
C GLY A 62 -51.58 -51.55 42.31
N SER A 63 -52.57 -51.14 43.13
CA SER A 63 -52.36 -50.66 44.51
C SER A 63 -51.48 -49.42 44.75
N SER A 64 -51.70 -48.32 44.00
CA SER A 64 -51.25 -47.00 44.47
C SER A 64 -52.15 -46.42 45.58
N ALA A 65 -53.44 -46.77 45.62
CA ALA A 65 -54.39 -46.28 46.62
C ALA A 65 -53.96 -46.63 48.06
N SER A 66 -53.60 -47.89 48.29
CA SER A 66 -53.15 -48.39 49.61
C SER A 66 -51.89 -47.69 50.14
N GLN A 67 -51.11 -47.02 49.28
CA GLN A 67 -49.95 -46.23 49.72
C GLN A 67 -50.40 -44.91 50.36
N TRP A 68 -51.45 -44.27 49.87
CA TRP A 68 -52.00 -43.04 50.47
C TRP A 68 -52.94 -43.33 51.65
N GLU A 69 -53.50 -44.54 51.71
CA GLU A 69 -54.36 -45.02 52.81
C GLU A 69 -53.57 -45.62 53.99
N SER A 70 -52.26 -45.88 53.84
CA SER A 70 -51.41 -46.34 54.95
C SER A 70 -51.36 -45.29 56.06
N ALA A 71 -51.64 -45.68 57.31
CA ALA A 71 -51.65 -44.79 58.46
C ALA A 71 -50.32 -44.02 58.64
N GLU A 72 -49.18 -44.64 58.30
CA GLU A 72 -47.86 -44.00 58.34
C GLU A 72 -47.74 -42.89 57.27
N HIS A 73 -48.25 -43.11 56.06
CA HIS A 73 -48.30 -42.10 55.00
C HIS A 73 -49.28 -40.98 55.33
N VAL A 74 -50.45 -41.29 55.89
CA VAL A 74 -51.41 -40.29 56.37
C VAL A 74 -50.78 -39.42 57.47
N GLN A 75 -50.14 -40.02 58.47
CA GLN A 75 -49.47 -39.29 59.54
C GLN A 75 -48.29 -38.45 59.03
N THR A 76 -47.51 -38.97 58.07
CA THR A 76 -46.41 -38.24 57.42
C THR A 76 -46.95 -37.05 56.62
N ASN A 77 -48.05 -37.23 55.88
CA ASN A 77 -48.71 -36.16 55.14
C ASN A 77 -49.29 -35.08 56.09
N ILE A 78 -49.90 -35.47 57.21
CA ILE A 78 -50.38 -34.53 58.24
C ILE A 78 -49.22 -33.73 58.83
N SER A 79 -48.10 -34.40 59.15
CA SER A 79 -46.89 -33.76 59.70
C SER A 79 -46.21 -32.83 58.70
N HIS A 80 -46.19 -33.20 57.42
CA HIS A 80 -45.70 -32.32 56.35
C HIS A 80 -46.65 -31.13 56.16
N LEU A 81 -47.97 -31.33 56.21
CA LEU A 81 -48.94 -30.26 56.05
C LEU A 81 -48.87 -29.26 57.22
N SER A 82 -48.83 -29.72 58.47
CA SER A 82 -48.72 -28.86 59.65
C SER A 82 -47.39 -28.10 59.68
N SER A 83 -46.27 -28.75 59.33
CA SER A 83 -44.98 -28.08 59.15
C SER A 83 -45.02 -27.01 58.05
N THR A 84 -45.64 -27.31 56.91
CA THR A 84 -45.81 -26.36 55.79
C THR A 84 -46.69 -25.18 56.18
N LEU A 85 -47.75 -25.41 56.96
CA LEU A 85 -48.66 -24.37 57.43
C LEU A 85 -48.02 -23.46 58.48
N ALA A 86 -47.27 -24.04 59.43
CA ALA A 86 -46.46 -23.27 60.38
C ALA A 86 -45.42 -22.41 59.65
N ALA A 87 -44.76 -22.92 58.61
CA ALA A 87 -43.84 -22.15 57.77
C ALA A 87 -44.50 -21.01 56.98
N TYR A 88 -45.83 -21.05 56.80
CA TYR A 88 -46.63 -19.96 56.23
C TYR A 88 -47.29 -19.06 57.29
N GLY A 89 -46.99 -19.24 58.59
CA GLY A 89 -47.59 -18.45 59.68
C GLY A 89 -49.07 -18.75 59.94
N MET A 90 -49.58 -19.88 59.43
CA MET A 90 -50.92 -20.38 59.71
C MET A 90 -50.89 -21.25 60.97
N PRO A 91 -51.93 -21.26 61.83
CA PRO A 91 -51.99 -22.18 62.96
C PRO A 91 -51.91 -23.63 62.46
N ALA A 92 -51.02 -24.40 63.07
CA ALA A 92 -50.74 -25.79 62.69
C ALA A 92 -51.85 -26.76 63.15
N ASP A 93 -52.74 -26.28 64.03
CA ASP A 93 -53.74 -27.03 64.79
C ASP A 93 -54.99 -27.37 63.94
N LEU A 94 -54.76 -27.99 62.78
CA LEU A 94 -55.80 -28.73 62.08
C LEU A 94 -55.95 -30.09 62.75
N GLU A 95 -56.96 -30.18 63.61
CA GLU A 95 -57.38 -31.42 64.29
C GLU A 95 -57.94 -32.45 63.29
N PHE A 96 -57.04 -33.08 62.52
CA PHE A 96 -57.38 -34.11 61.53
C PHE A 96 -57.75 -35.47 62.13
N LEU A 97 -57.47 -35.70 63.42
CA LEU A 97 -57.49 -37.01 64.07
C LEU A 97 -58.28 -37.04 65.40
N THR A 98 -58.97 -35.96 65.78
CA THR A 98 -59.67 -35.89 67.06
C THR A 98 -60.97 -36.69 67.05
N GLU A 99 -61.00 -37.82 67.76
CA GLU A 99 -62.18 -38.66 67.91
C GLU A 99 -63.33 -37.90 68.61
N GLY A 100 -64.32 -37.45 67.82
CA GLY A 100 -65.53 -36.77 68.29
C GLY A 100 -65.65 -35.29 67.93
N GLY A 101 -64.57 -34.65 67.46
CA GLY A 101 -64.55 -33.26 66.98
C GLY A 101 -64.35 -33.19 65.48
N GLY A 102 -65.40 -32.88 64.71
CA GLY A 102 -65.25 -32.64 63.27
C GLY A 102 -64.52 -31.32 63.00
N LEU A 103 -63.63 -31.28 61.99
CA LEU A 103 -62.90 -30.06 61.61
C LEU A 103 -63.84 -28.88 61.41
N ASP A 104 -63.50 -27.72 61.97
CA ASP A 104 -64.19 -26.46 61.64
C ASP A 104 -64.03 -26.16 60.14
N PRO A 105 -65.13 -26.20 59.34
CA PRO A 105 -65.05 -25.97 57.91
C PRO A 105 -64.58 -24.55 57.57
N ALA A 106 -64.78 -23.56 58.45
CA ALA A 106 -64.29 -22.21 58.21
C ALA A 106 -62.75 -22.12 58.33
N THR A 107 -62.13 -22.86 59.25
CA THR A 107 -60.67 -22.97 59.37
C THR A 107 -60.07 -23.79 58.23
N THR A 108 -60.66 -24.94 57.88
CA THR A 108 -60.20 -25.73 56.72
C THR A 108 -60.30 -24.94 55.41
N CYS A 109 -61.40 -24.19 55.18
CA CYS A 109 -61.54 -23.34 53.99
C CYS A 109 -60.56 -22.17 53.98
N ARG A 110 -60.28 -21.53 55.14
CA ARG A 110 -59.24 -20.49 55.25
C ARG A 110 -57.85 -21.03 54.90
N VAL A 111 -57.51 -22.24 55.37
CA VAL A 111 -56.25 -22.92 55.03
C VAL A 111 -56.16 -23.25 53.54
N LEU A 112 -57.18 -23.88 52.96
CA LEU A 112 -57.20 -24.21 51.54
C LEU A 112 -57.07 -22.96 50.67
N HIS A 113 -57.80 -21.89 50.99
CA HIS A 113 -57.71 -20.61 50.29
C HIS A 113 -56.32 -19.96 50.39
N ALA A 114 -55.66 -20.02 51.56
CA ALA A 114 -54.31 -19.53 51.75
C ALA A 114 -53.28 -20.34 50.93
N LEU A 115 -53.36 -21.67 50.95
CA LEU A 115 -52.49 -22.55 50.15
C LEU A 115 -52.71 -22.35 48.64
N ILE A 116 -53.95 -22.19 48.18
CA ILE A 116 -54.27 -21.90 46.77
C ILE A 116 -53.69 -20.56 46.34
N LYS A 117 -53.87 -19.49 47.14
CA LYS A 117 -53.27 -18.17 46.86
C LYS A 117 -51.74 -18.20 46.90
N GLN A 118 -51.15 -18.99 47.79
CA GLN A 118 -49.71 -19.18 47.81
C GLN A 118 -49.21 -19.89 46.54
N ARG A 119 -49.89 -20.97 46.13
CA ARG A 119 -49.56 -21.70 44.90
C ARG A 119 -49.73 -20.85 43.64
N GLN A 120 -50.72 -19.96 43.59
CA GLN A 120 -50.89 -18.97 42.52
C GLN A 120 -49.68 -18.03 42.45
N ARG A 121 -49.30 -17.39 43.58
CA ARG A 121 -48.12 -16.51 43.66
C ARG A 121 -46.83 -17.22 43.26
N ASP A 122 -46.65 -18.48 43.63
CA ASP A 122 -45.44 -19.24 43.27
C ASP A 122 -45.41 -19.66 41.80
N ILE A 123 -46.58 -19.90 41.18
CA ILE A 123 -46.70 -20.09 39.72
C ILE A 123 -46.38 -18.77 38.98
N GLU A 124 -46.82 -17.62 39.50
CA GLU A 124 -46.51 -16.29 38.94
C GLU A 124 -45.01 -15.97 39.04
N ARG A 125 -44.41 -16.13 40.22
CA ARG A 125 -42.96 -16.05 40.44
C ARG A 125 -42.17 -16.98 39.50
N GLY A 126 -42.67 -18.20 39.30
CA GLY A 126 -42.09 -19.18 38.37
C GLY A 126 -42.14 -18.73 36.91
N LYS A 127 -43.26 -18.15 36.46
CA LYS A 127 -43.39 -17.54 35.12
C LYS A 127 -42.42 -16.37 34.96
N GLU A 128 -42.38 -15.46 35.92
CA GLU A 128 -41.45 -14.32 35.90
C GLU A 128 -39.98 -14.76 35.83
N ALA A 129 -39.60 -15.76 36.64
CA ALA A 129 -38.24 -16.32 36.60
C ALA A 129 -37.93 -16.96 35.24
N ALA A 130 -38.85 -17.74 34.68
CA ALA A 130 -38.70 -18.34 33.36
C ALA A 130 -38.61 -17.29 32.24
N GLU A 131 -39.38 -16.20 32.31
CA GLU A 131 -39.29 -15.08 31.38
C GLU A 131 -37.96 -14.33 31.49
N ARG A 132 -37.49 -14.04 32.71
CA ARG A 132 -36.18 -13.40 32.94
C ARG A 132 -35.04 -14.27 32.38
N LEU A 133 -35.09 -15.58 32.60
CA LEU A 133 -34.16 -16.55 32.02
C LEU A 133 -34.25 -16.60 30.49
N ALA A 134 -35.45 -16.55 29.91
CA ALA A 134 -35.65 -16.53 28.46
C ALA A 134 -35.11 -15.23 27.81
N ARG A 135 -35.28 -14.09 28.48
CA ARG A 135 -34.74 -12.78 28.06
C ARG A 135 -33.19 -12.80 28.10
N MET A 136 -32.59 -13.15 29.24
CA MET A 136 -31.13 -13.29 29.35
C MET A 136 -30.57 -14.33 28.36
N GLY A 137 -31.28 -15.44 28.13
CA GLY A 137 -30.92 -16.44 27.13
C GLY A 137 -31.12 -15.99 25.68
N HIS A 138 -31.85 -14.91 25.41
CA HIS A 138 -31.83 -14.21 24.12
C HIS A 138 -30.65 -13.23 24.05
N ASP A 139 -30.45 -12.42 25.09
CA ASP A 139 -29.36 -11.44 25.17
C ASP A 139 -27.99 -12.09 24.98
N LEU A 140 -27.74 -13.25 25.63
CA LEU A 140 -26.52 -14.05 25.44
C LEU A 140 -26.32 -14.43 23.97
N ARG A 141 -27.32 -15.01 23.30
CA ARG A 141 -27.24 -15.36 21.87
C ARG A 141 -26.97 -14.15 20.97
N VAL A 142 -27.52 -12.97 21.31
CA VAL A 142 -27.23 -11.73 20.58
C VAL A 142 -25.78 -11.27 20.83
N ARG A 143 -25.26 -11.40 22.06
CA ARG A 143 -23.84 -11.13 22.36
C ARG A 143 -22.90 -12.12 21.66
N ASP A 144 -23.22 -13.41 21.64
CA ASP A 144 -22.43 -14.44 20.97
C ASP A 144 -22.37 -14.21 19.45
N GLN A 145 -23.50 -13.92 18.80
CA GLN A 145 -23.53 -13.52 17.38
C GLN A 145 -22.75 -12.23 17.10
N GLN A 146 -22.69 -11.29 18.05
CA GLN A 146 -21.84 -10.10 17.95
C GLN A 146 -20.35 -10.46 18.11
N ARG A 147 -20.00 -11.37 19.04
CA ARG A 147 -18.64 -11.90 19.21
C ARG A 147 -18.15 -12.60 17.94
N GLU A 148 -18.95 -13.48 17.35
CA GLU A 148 -18.63 -14.18 16.10
C GLU A 148 -18.40 -13.20 14.94
N LYS A 149 -19.27 -12.19 14.78
CA LYS A 149 -19.10 -11.14 13.76
C LYS A 149 -17.84 -10.29 13.98
N LEU A 150 -17.39 -10.11 15.22
CA LEU A 150 -16.13 -9.43 15.53
C LEU A 150 -14.91 -10.33 15.27
N LEU A 151 -14.95 -11.61 15.65
CA LEU A 151 -13.91 -12.59 15.34
C LEU A 151 -13.70 -12.76 13.84
N ALA A 152 -14.79 -12.83 13.07
CA ALA A 152 -14.72 -12.88 11.60
C ALA A 152 -14.07 -11.61 11.00
N LYS A 153 -14.33 -10.43 11.58
CA LYS A 153 -13.66 -9.17 11.18
C LYS A 153 -12.18 -9.15 11.56
N MET A 154 -11.81 -9.63 12.74
CA MET A 154 -10.40 -9.76 13.16
C MET A 154 -9.64 -10.67 12.19
N ALA A 155 -10.14 -11.88 11.94
CA ALA A 155 -9.53 -12.82 11.01
C ALA A 155 -9.48 -12.29 9.55
N ALA A 156 -10.39 -11.40 9.15
CA ALA A 156 -10.28 -10.70 7.87
C ALA A 156 -9.12 -9.67 7.88
N LYS A 157 -9.00 -8.88 8.94
CA LYS A 157 -7.93 -7.87 9.09
C LYS A 157 -6.54 -8.49 9.26
N GLU A 158 -6.42 -9.63 9.92
CA GLU A 158 -5.17 -10.40 9.99
C GLU A 158 -4.69 -10.85 8.60
N ARG A 159 -5.61 -11.29 7.73
CA ARG A 159 -5.30 -11.63 6.33
C ARG A 159 -4.91 -10.41 5.50
N GLU A 160 -5.58 -9.26 5.70
CA GLU A 160 -5.19 -8.00 5.07
C GLU A 160 -3.80 -7.54 5.51
N LEU A 161 -3.47 -7.62 6.80
CA LEU A 161 -2.15 -7.31 7.34
C LEU A 161 -1.06 -8.20 6.73
N GLY A 162 -1.24 -9.53 6.74
CA GLY A 162 -0.29 -10.45 6.12
C GLY A 162 -0.09 -10.23 4.62
N ALA A 163 -1.12 -9.75 3.90
CA ALA A 163 -0.99 -9.34 2.50
C ALA A 163 -0.18 -8.03 2.34
N LEU A 164 -0.40 -7.04 3.21
CA LEU A 164 0.35 -5.78 3.24
C LEU A 164 1.83 -5.99 3.62
N GLU A 165 2.11 -6.85 4.60
CA GLU A 165 3.47 -7.22 4.99
C GLU A 165 4.22 -7.92 3.85
N ASN A 166 3.58 -8.87 3.15
CA ASN A 166 4.19 -9.50 1.98
C ASN A 166 4.44 -8.50 0.84
N LYS A 167 3.53 -7.55 0.61
CA LYS A 167 3.71 -6.45 -0.35
C LYS A 167 4.88 -5.54 0.05
N ALA A 168 5.02 -5.20 1.33
CA ALA A 168 6.12 -4.40 1.86
C ALA A 168 7.47 -5.14 1.74
N ARG A 169 7.52 -6.44 2.09
CA ARG A 169 8.70 -7.30 1.93
C ARG A 169 9.16 -7.39 0.47
N LEU A 170 8.22 -7.54 -0.48
CA LEU A 170 8.53 -7.54 -1.91
C LEU A 170 9.01 -6.18 -2.41
N ALA A 171 8.43 -5.07 -1.93
CA ALA A 171 8.89 -3.71 -2.26
C ALA A 171 10.32 -3.46 -1.74
N GLN A 172 10.61 -3.83 -0.48
CA GLN A 172 11.94 -3.71 0.11
C GLN A 172 12.97 -4.58 -0.63
N SER A 173 12.60 -5.78 -1.07
CA SER A 173 13.45 -6.64 -1.90
C SER A 173 13.80 -5.97 -3.23
N LYS A 174 12.82 -5.41 -3.95
CA LYS A 174 13.04 -4.67 -5.20
C LYS A 174 13.97 -3.47 -4.98
N GLN A 175 13.69 -2.63 -3.97
CA GLN A 175 14.52 -1.49 -3.60
C GLN A 175 15.97 -1.90 -3.30
N LYS A 176 16.20 -3.00 -2.56
CA LYS A 176 17.56 -3.54 -2.33
C LYS A 176 18.27 -3.89 -3.64
N THR A 177 17.58 -4.48 -4.62
CA THR A 177 18.19 -4.76 -5.95
C THR A 177 18.43 -3.51 -6.79
N GLU A 178 17.61 -2.47 -6.65
CA GLU A 178 17.79 -1.19 -7.35
C GLU A 178 18.97 -0.40 -6.75
N VAL A 179 19.09 -0.34 -5.43
CA VAL A 179 20.24 0.26 -4.73
C VAL A 179 21.54 -0.48 -5.11
N ALA A 180 21.53 -1.80 -5.21
CA ALA A 180 22.70 -2.56 -5.65
C ALA A 180 23.13 -2.24 -7.09
N LYS A 181 22.17 -2.08 -8.01
CA LYS A 181 22.45 -1.65 -9.41
C LYS A 181 23.03 -0.25 -9.45
N LEU A 182 22.41 0.71 -8.76
CA LEU A 182 22.89 2.09 -8.69
C LEU A 182 24.29 2.18 -8.08
N ALA A 183 24.62 1.35 -7.09
CA ALA A 183 25.99 1.25 -6.56
C ALA A 183 26.98 0.77 -7.63
N THR A 184 26.64 -0.25 -8.43
CA THR A 184 27.53 -0.69 -9.53
C THR A 184 27.66 0.34 -10.66
N GLU A 185 26.61 1.12 -10.94
CA GLU A 185 26.65 2.21 -11.92
C GLU A 185 27.51 3.39 -11.43
N LEU A 186 27.46 3.70 -10.13
CA LEU A 186 28.37 4.67 -9.49
C LEU A 186 29.83 4.19 -9.56
N ASP A 187 30.10 2.91 -9.28
CA ASP A 187 31.45 2.34 -9.42
C ASP A 187 31.98 2.38 -10.86
N MET A 188 31.13 2.06 -11.85
CA MET A 188 31.51 2.12 -13.27
C MET A 188 31.78 3.56 -13.72
N THR A 189 30.94 4.52 -13.33
CA THR A 189 31.12 5.94 -13.68
C THR A 189 32.30 6.57 -12.96
N ALA A 190 32.59 6.18 -11.70
CA ALA A 190 33.79 6.59 -10.98
C ALA A 190 35.09 6.08 -11.64
N LYS A 191 35.09 4.82 -12.13
CA LYS A 191 36.21 4.26 -12.92
C LYS A 191 36.38 5.02 -14.24
N ALA A 192 35.30 5.21 -15.02
CA ALA A 192 35.35 5.97 -16.27
C ALA A 192 35.84 7.42 -16.08
N LEU A 193 35.45 8.08 -14.99
CA LEU A 193 35.91 9.43 -14.64
C LEU A 193 37.41 9.46 -14.28
N LYS A 194 37.92 8.43 -13.59
CA LYS A 194 39.36 8.29 -13.31
C LYS A 194 40.16 8.12 -14.59
N ASP A 195 39.72 7.26 -15.49
CA ASP A 195 40.37 7.00 -16.77
C ASP A 195 40.33 8.23 -17.69
N ALA A 196 39.21 8.96 -17.71
CA ALA A 196 39.08 10.23 -18.44
C ALA A 196 40.06 11.30 -17.90
N LYS A 197 40.20 11.41 -16.57
CA LYS A 197 41.19 12.32 -15.94
C LYS A 197 42.64 11.93 -16.30
N GLN A 198 42.96 10.63 -16.33
CA GLN A 198 44.28 10.15 -16.77
C GLN A 198 44.56 10.46 -18.24
N ARG A 199 43.58 10.22 -19.13
CA ARG A 199 43.68 10.58 -20.57
C ARG A 199 43.86 12.08 -20.77
N PHE A 200 43.11 12.91 -20.04
CA PHE A 200 43.26 14.37 -20.08
C PHE A 200 44.66 14.82 -19.66
N GLY A 201 45.19 14.28 -18.56
CA GLY A 201 46.56 14.57 -18.11
C GLY A 201 47.63 14.18 -19.15
N ALA A 202 47.48 13.00 -19.77
CA ALA A 202 48.38 12.56 -20.84
C ALA A 202 48.31 13.47 -22.08
N LEU A 203 47.11 13.86 -22.51
CA LEU A 203 46.91 14.81 -23.61
C LEU A 203 47.48 16.20 -23.29
N GLN A 204 47.33 16.68 -22.06
CA GLN A 204 47.91 17.97 -21.63
C GLN A 204 49.45 17.96 -21.66
N VAL A 205 50.08 16.83 -21.31
CA VAL A 205 51.54 16.66 -21.45
C VAL A 205 51.97 16.60 -22.92
N GLN A 206 51.20 15.95 -23.80
CA GLN A 206 51.47 15.97 -25.25
C GLN A 206 51.30 17.38 -25.85
N HIS A 207 50.28 18.13 -25.41
CA HIS A 207 50.05 19.51 -25.83
C HIS A 207 51.26 20.39 -25.47
N LYS A 208 51.72 20.34 -24.22
CA LYS A 208 52.90 21.08 -23.75
C LYS A 208 54.19 20.74 -24.50
N LYS A 209 54.36 19.49 -24.95
CA LYS A 209 55.48 19.12 -25.82
C LYS A 209 55.38 19.78 -27.20
N LYS A 210 54.19 19.75 -27.81
CA LYS A 210 53.94 20.40 -29.11
C LYS A 210 54.05 21.93 -29.04
N GLU A 211 53.65 22.54 -27.93
CA GLU A 211 53.85 23.98 -27.69
C GLU A 211 55.35 24.34 -27.68
N LEU A 212 56.18 23.57 -26.96
CA LEU A 212 57.64 23.75 -26.94
C LEU A 212 58.34 23.40 -28.27
N GLU A 213 57.79 22.47 -29.05
CA GLU A 213 58.28 22.15 -30.41
C GLU A 213 57.94 23.27 -31.41
N TYR A 214 56.74 23.85 -31.29
CA TYR A 214 56.28 24.98 -32.09
C TYR A 214 57.03 26.28 -31.76
N GLU A 215 57.30 26.54 -30.48
CA GLU A 215 58.11 27.68 -30.02
C GLU A 215 59.53 27.63 -30.63
N LYS A 216 60.21 26.48 -30.56
CA LYS A 216 61.51 26.26 -31.22
C LYS A 216 61.46 26.44 -32.74
N LEU A 217 60.38 26.01 -33.38
CA LEU A 217 60.20 26.19 -34.82
C LEU A 217 59.99 27.67 -35.19
N GLN A 218 59.30 28.44 -34.34
CA GLN A 218 59.20 29.89 -34.50
C GLN A 218 60.53 30.60 -34.29
N ASP A 219 61.35 30.18 -33.31
CA ASP A 219 62.70 30.71 -33.10
C ASP A 219 63.57 30.48 -34.34
N HIS A 220 63.67 29.23 -34.81
CA HIS A 220 64.45 28.89 -36.00
C HIS A 220 63.98 29.65 -37.27
N LEU A 221 62.66 29.84 -37.43
CA LEU A 221 62.11 30.62 -38.54
C LEU A 221 62.41 32.13 -38.40
N ARG A 222 62.48 32.67 -37.17
CA ARG A 222 62.94 34.04 -36.92
C ARG A 222 64.43 34.20 -37.27
N ASP A 223 65.27 33.21 -36.96
CA ASP A 223 66.69 33.20 -37.30
C ASP A 223 66.90 33.19 -38.83
N LEU A 224 66.28 32.24 -39.55
CA LEU A 224 66.35 32.15 -41.02
C LEU A 224 65.85 33.44 -41.71
N LEU A 225 64.79 34.08 -41.19
CA LEU A 225 64.31 35.37 -41.68
C LEU A 225 65.29 36.52 -41.37
N SER A 226 66.12 36.40 -40.34
CA SER A 226 67.19 37.36 -40.04
C SER A 226 68.38 37.18 -40.99
N GLU A 227 68.75 35.94 -41.33
CA GLU A 227 69.84 35.60 -42.24
C GLU A 227 69.51 36.07 -43.66
N ARG A 228 68.35 35.69 -44.20
CA ARG A 228 67.90 36.09 -45.54
C ARG A 228 67.81 37.62 -45.72
N LYS A 229 67.53 38.37 -44.65
CA LYS A 229 67.57 39.85 -44.63
C LYS A 229 68.99 40.41 -44.76
N ARG A 230 70.01 39.73 -44.22
CA ARG A 230 71.42 40.11 -44.39
C ARG A 230 71.89 39.83 -45.82
N GLU A 231 71.57 38.64 -46.35
CA GLU A 231 71.90 38.24 -47.72
C GLU A 231 71.30 39.19 -48.77
N ALA A 232 69.99 39.45 -48.69
CA ALA A 232 69.29 40.32 -49.65
C ALA A 232 69.87 41.74 -49.70
N LYS A 233 70.38 42.26 -48.57
CA LYS A 233 71.08 43.55 -48.52
C LYS A 233 72.39 43.51 -49.32
N ALA A 234 73.20 42.48 -49.14
CA ALA A 234 74.47 42.33 -49.86
C ALA A 234 74.27 42.20 -51.39
N CYS A 235 73.22 41.50 -51.83
CA CYS A 235 72.90 41.38 -53.26
C CYS A 235 72.52 42.73 -53.91
N LEU A 236 71.78 43.58 -53.19
CA LEU A 236 71.39 44.92 -53.67
C LEU A 236 72.59 45.86 -53.82
N GLU A 237 73.54 45.80 -52.89
CA GLU A 237 74.77 46.58 -52.93
C GLU A 237 75.63 46.21 -54.16
N ALA A 238 75.71 44.91 -54.51
CA ALA A 238 76.43 44.45 -55.70
C ALA A 238 75.80 44.90 -57.04
N ALA A 239 74.47 44.82 -57.17
CA ALA A 239 73.77 45.15 -58.42
C ALA A 239 73.95 46.62 -58.85
N GLY A 240 74.05 47.54 -57.88
CA GLY A 240 74.23 48.98 -58.13
C GLY A 240 75.54 49.37 -58.83
N HIS A 241 76.52 48.47 -58.90
CA HIS A 241 77.80 48.75 -59.56
C HIS A 241 77.78 48.54 -61.08
N MET A 242 77.02 47.56 -61.61
CA MET A 242 77.14 47.17 -63.03
C MET A 242 76.46 48.10 -64.03
N LEU A 243 75.40 48.82 -63.63
CA LEU A 243 74.54 49.57 -64.57
C LEU A 243 75.23 50.79 -65.23
N LYS A 244 76.39 51.22 -64.74
CA LYS A 244 77.01 52.53 -65.07
C LYS A 244 77.86 52.57 -66.36
N VAL A 245 77.84 51.53 -67.21
CA VAL A 245 78.98 51.26 -68.12
C VAL A 245 78.73 51.39 -69.66
N HIS A 246 77.51 51.34 -70.21
CA HIS A 246 77.30 51.20 -71.68
C HIS A 246 76.06 51.90 -72.31
N SER A 247 76.17 52.62 -73.45
CA SER A 247 75.03 52.96 -74.39
C SER A 247 75.41 53.62 -75.77
N GLY A 248 74.63 53.37 -76.87
CA GLY A 248 74.74 53.90 -78.27
C GLY A 248 73.93 53.05 -79.30
N GLY A 249 73.71 53.29 -80.63
CA GLY A 249 73.94 54.37 -81.64
C GLY A 249 73.53 53.91 -83.10
N ARG A 250 73.15 54.78 -84.09
CA ARG A 250 72.67 54.38 -85.48
C ARG A 250 72.54 55.54 -86.54
N ILE A 251 72.43 55.26 -87.88
CA ILE A 251 71.71 56.00 -89.02
C ILE A 251 72.15 55.53 -90.49
N PRO A 252 71.33 55.61 -91.60
CA PRO A 252 71.62 55.25 -93.05
C PRO A 252 71.35 56.41 -94.10
N LEU A 253 71.18 56.39 -95.48
CA LEU A 253 71.14 55.47 -96.69
C LEU A 253 71.07 56.32 -98.05
N ASN A 254 71.38 55.86 -99.31
CA ASN A 254 70.75 56.32 -100.63
C ASN A 254 71.25 55.81 -102.05
N ARG A 255 70.29 55.72 -103.02
CA ARG A 255 70.23 56.06 -104.50
C ARG A 255 71.12 55.49 -105.65
N LYS A 256 70.49 54.75 -106.59
CA LYS A 256 70.90 54.45 -108.01
C LYS A 256 69.71 54.11 -108.95
N GLU A 257 68.61 54.86 -108.90
CA GLU A 257 67.27 54.30 -109.22
C GLU A 257 66.81 54.32 -110.70
N ASP A 258 67.23 55.26 -111.55
CA ASP A 258 66.48 55.52 -112.80
C ASP A 258 66.63 54.51 -113.94
N GLU A 259 67.80 53.89 -114.13
CA GLU A 259 67.97 52.81 -115.12
C GLU A 259 67.22 51.52 -114.72
N ILE A 260 66.97 51.35 -113.41
CA ILE A 260 66.25 50.19 -112.88
C ILE A 260 64.79 50.24 -113.33
N TYR A 261 64.14 51.41 -113.28
CA TYR A 261 62.73 51.55 -113.67
C TYR A 261 62.44 51.06 -115.10
N LYS A 262 63.32 51.30 -116.08
CA LYS A 262 63.10 50.84 -117.46
C LYS A 262 63.15 49.31 -117.59
N ARG A 263 64.11 48.64 -116.94
CA ARG A 263 64.17 47.17 -116.90
C ARG A 263 62.98 46.58 -116.15
N VAL A 264 62.56 47.25 -115.07
CA VAL A 264 61.39 46.88 -114.27
C VAL A 264 60.09 46.93 -115.10
N VAL A 265 59.86 47.94 -115.93
CA VAL A 265 58.67 48.00 -116.82
C VAL A 265 58.63 46.82 -117.80
N THR A 266 59.72 46.55 -118.53
CA THR A 266 59.75 45.41 -119.47
C THR A 266 59.63 44.05 -118.77
N ALA A 267 60.16 43.93 -117.55
CA ALA A 267 59.98 42.72 -116.73
C ALA A 267 58.53 42.57 -116.23
N TYR A 268 57.83 43.68 -115.95
CA TYR A 268 56.41 43.66 -115.60
C TYR A 268 55.52 43.22 -116.76
N GLU A 269 55.80 43.65 -118.01
CA GLU A 269 55.01 43.24 -119.17
C GLU A 269 55.14 41.73 -119.45
N SER A 270 56.35 41.16 -119.37
CA SER A 270 56.54 39.70 -119.45
C SER A 270 55.81 38.99 -118.31
N ARG A 271 56.01 39.44 -117.05
CA ARG A 271 55.29 38.88 -115.89
C ARG A 271 53.77 38.96 -116.03
N LEU A 272 53.23 39.99 -116.67
CA LEU A 272 51.79 40.12 -116.90
C LEU A 272 51.28 39.13 -117.96
N ALA A 273 52.08 38.78 -118.96
CA ALA A 273 51.76 37.72 -119.92
C ALA A 273 51.83 36.33 -119.27
N ASP A 274 52.88 36.08 -118.48
CA ASP A 274 53.06 34.79 -117.80
C ASP A 274 52.02 34.59 -116.69
N ALA A 275 51.72 35.62 -115.89
CA ALA A 275 50.63 35.58 -114.90
C ALA A 275 49.25 35.36 -115.55
N LYS A 276 49.02 35.80 -116.80
CA LYS A 276 47.78 35.47 -117.55
C LYS A 276 47.74 33.99 -117.97
N ARG A 277 48.89 33.39 -118.32
CA ARG A 277 49.00 31.96 -118.62
C ARG A 277 48.84 31.12 -117.35
N GLU A 278 49.51 31.51 -116.26
CA GLU A 278 49.41 30.88 -114.94
C GLU A 278 47.98 30.96 -114.39
N THR A 279 47.33 32.13 -114.41
CA THR A 279 45.94 32.24 -113.95
C THR A 279 44.93 31.47 -114.80
N ALA A 280 45.22 31.20 -116.07
CA ALA A 280 44.43 30.26 -116.88
C ALA A 280 44.65 28.80 -116.44
N GLY A 281 45.90 28.39 -116.24
CA GLY A 281 46.25 27.05 -115.72
C GLY A 281 45.71 26.79 -114.31
N LEU A 282 45.83 27.78 -113.42
CA LEU A 282 45.29 27.74 -112.05
C LEU A 282 43.77 27.64 -112.05
N LYS A 283 43.06 28.32 -112.96
CA LYS A 283 41.59 28.16 -113.09
C LYS A 283 41.19 26.76 -113.58
N ALA A 284 41.96 26.17 -114.50
CA ALA A 284 41.74 24.80 -114.93
C ALA A 284 42.00 23.79 -113.78
N ALA A 285 43.11 23.95 -113.06
CA ALA A 285 43.44 23.14 -111.89
C ALA A 285 42.42 23.29 -110.76
N LEU A 286 41.95 24.51 -110.47
CA LEU A 286 40.88 24.77 -109.50
C LEU A 286 39.58 24.06 -109.89
N SER A 287 39.15 24.16 -111.16
CA SER A 287 37.93 23.50 -111.63
C SER A 287 38.04 21.96 -111.58
N GLN A 288 39.24 21.40 -111.74
CA GLN A 288 39.49 19.97 -111.53
C GLN A 288 39.43 19.61 -110.04
N LEU A 289 40.12 20.37 -109.18
CA LEU A 289 40.11 20.18 -107.74
C LEU A 289 38.70 20.30 -107.15
N GLU A 290 37.87 21.22 -107.65
CA GLU A 290 36.46 21.36 -107.26
C GLU A 290 35.60 20.15 -107.66
N LYS A 291 35.93 19.43 -108.75
CA LYS A 291 35.23 18.20 -109.14
C LYS A 291 35.65 17.04 -108.23
N GLU A 292 36.95 16.90 -107.99
CA GLU A 292 37.50 15.88 -107.11
C GLU A 292 37.03 16.08 -105.65
N HIS A 293 37.03 17.31 -105.16
CA HIS A 293 36.49 17.65 -103.84
C HIS A 293 34.98 17.38 -103.74
N ARG A 294 34.19 17.69 -104.78
CA ARG A 294 32.76 17.31 -104.83
C ARG A 294 32.56 15.78 -104.83
N ALA A 295 33.39 15.03 -105.55
CA ALA A 295 33.34 13.58 -105.54
C ALA A 295 33.69 13.01 -104.15
N LEU A 296 34.76 13.50 -103.52
CA LEU A 296 35.19 13.09 -102.18
C LEU A 296 34.15 13.45 -101.09
N VAL A 297 33.57 14.65 -101.15
CA VAL A 297 32.48 15.05 -100.23
C VAL A 297 31.25 14.15 -100.40
N ASN A 298 30.87 13.83 -101.64
CA ASN A 298 29.75 12.90 -101.88
C ASN A 298 30.06 11.47 -101.38
N GLU A 299 31.30 10.98 -101.55
CA GLU A 299 31.77 9.69 -101.01
C GLU A 299 31.74 9.70 -99.46
N GLN A 300 32.16 10.79 -98.82
CA GLN A 300 32.09 10.97 -97.37
C GLN A 300 30.65 11.07 -96.86
N VAL A 301 29.77 11.80 -97.52
CA VAL A 301 28.34 11.90 -97.14
C VAL A 301 27.68 10.52 -97.19
N ALA A 302 27.93 9.73 -98.24
CA ALA A 302 27.42 8.36 -98.32
C ALA A 302 27.95 7.46 -97.18
N LYS A 303 29.24 7.56 -96.86
CA LYS A 303 29.86 6.82 -95.74
C LYS A 303 29.31 7.25 -94.37
N VAL A 304 29.13 8.55 -94.14
CA VAL A 304 28.52 9.09 -92.90
C VAL A 304 27.06 8.64 -92.78
N GLN A 305 26.29 8.61 -93.87
CA GLN A 305 24.93 8.08 -93.87
C GLN A 305 24.90 6.58 -93.51
N GLN A 306 25.79 5.75 -94.10
CA GLN A 306 25.92 4.34 -93.72
C GLN A 306 26.33 4.15 -92.24
N MET A 307 27.32 4.90 -91.75
CA MET A 307 27.74 4.82 -90.35
C MET A 307 26.64 5.27 -89.38
N SER A 308 25.87 6.30 -89.72
CA SER A 308 24.72 6.74 -88.91
C SER A 308 23.62 5.67 -88.85
N ALA A 309 23.29 5.03 -89.99
CA ALA A 309 22.30 3.96 -90.04
C ALA A 309 22.73 2.70 -89.27
N MET A 310 24.03 2.41 -89.21
CA MET A 310 24.60 1.32 -88.40
C MET A 310 24.60 1.67 -86.91
N ARG A 311 25.01 2.91 -86.57
CA ARG A 311 24.99 3.44 -85.19
C ARG A 311 23.59 3.42 -84.59
N SER A 312 22.57 3.85 -85.33
CA SER A 312 21.16 3.82 -84.88
C SER A 312 20.52 2.43 -84.89
N ARG A 313 21.27 1.35 -85.17
CA ARG A 313 20.91 -0.03 -84.81
C ARG A 313 21.55 -0.40 -83.46
N LEU A 314 22.88 -0.27 -83.37
CA LEU A 314 23.65 -0.50 -82.13
C LEU A 314 23.13 0.29 -80.91
N GLU A 315 22.66 1.52 -81.11
CA GLU A 315 22.06 2.32 -80.02
C GLU A 315 20.71 1.76 -79.54
N ARG A 316 19.92 1.10 -80.41
CA ARG A 316 18.69 0.38 -79.99
C ARG A 316 19.05 -0.93 -79.28
N ASP A 317 19.92 -1.74 -79.89
CA ASP A 317 20.38 -3.01 -79.31
C ASP A 317 21.02 -2.81 -77.92
N PHE A 318 21.61 -1.62 -77.68
CA PHE A 318 22.09 -1.21 -76.36
C PHE A 318 20.96 -0.78 -75.40
N LEU A 319 20.05 0.11 -75.83
CA LEU A 319 18.94 0.61 -75.00
C LEU A 319 18.00 -0.50 -74.54
N ASP A 320 17.66 -1.44 -75.43
CA ASP A 320 16.82 -2.60 -75.12
C ASP A 320 17.48 -3.55 -74.11
N SER A 321 18.80 -3.41 -73.88
CA SER A 321 19.57 -4.22 -72.92
C SER A 321 19.67 -3.63 -71.51
N LEU A 322 19.11 -2.44 -71.25
CA LEU A 322 19.24 -1.72 -69.97
C LEU A 322 18.23 -2.07 -68.85
N PRO A 323 16.93 -2.35 -69.09
CA PRO A 323 15.97 -2.46 -67.99
C PRO A 323 16.25 -3.68 -67.09
N GLY A 324 16.24 -3.45 -65.77
CA GLY A 324 16.34 -4.49 -64.75
C GLY A 324 17.76 -4.82 -64.22
N LYS A 325 18.82 -4.20 -64.73
CA LYS A 325 20.20 -4.38 -64.22
C LYS A 325 20.51 -3.42 -63.08
N SER A 326 21.21 -3.89 -62.05
CA SER A 326 21.68 -3.02 -60.96
C SER A 326 22.84 -2.12 -61.39
N VAL A 327 23.09 -1.03 -60.65
CA VAL A 327 24.20 -0.10 -60.94
C VAL A 327 25.55 -0.81 -60.97
N LEU A 328 25.75 -1.83 -60.14
CA LEU A 328 26.95 -2.67 -60.13
C LEU A 328 27.06 -3.53 -61.40
N GLN A 329 25.99 -4.20 -61.81
CA GLN A 329 25.96 -4.99 -63.06
C GLN A 329 26.15 -4.11 -64.30
N LEU A 330 25.66 -2.87 -64.29
CA LEU A 330 25.88 -1.91 -65.37
C LEU A 330 27.34 -1.44 -65.40
N ARG A 331 27.95 -1.18 -64.23
CA ARG A 331 29.38 -0.85 -64.07
C ARG A 331 30.28 -1.98 -64.57
N GLU A 332 29.95 -3.23 -64.27
CA GLU A 332 30.65 -4.44 -64.75
C GLU A 332 30.51 -4.62 -66.27
N HIS A 333 29.30 -4.46 -66.82
CA HIS A 333 29.07 -4.59 -68.26
C HIS A 333 29.80 -3.50 -69.06
N LEU A 334 29.84 -2.27 -68.54
CA LEU A 334 30.56 -1.15 -69.15
C LEU A 334 32.08 -1.28 -68.99
N SER A 335 32.60 -1.78 -67.86
CA SER A 335 34.03 -2.02 -67.70
C SER A 335 34.53 -3.17 -68.58
N ALA A 336 33.75 -4.24 -68.74
CA ALA A 336 34.04 -5.33 -69.67
C ALA A 336 34.05 -4.86 -71.14
N LYS A 337 33.06 -4.06 -71.57
CA LYS A 337 33.06 -3.43 -72.91
C LYS A 337 34.27 -2.52 -73.11
N LEU A 338 34.67 -1.77 -72.08
CA LEU A 338 35.87 -0.93 -72.11
C LEU A 338 37.19 -1.73 -72.14
N ALA A 339 37.22 -2.93 -71.58
CA ALA A 339 38.37 -3.83 -71.73
C ALA A 339 38.45 -4.34 -73.18
N ALA A 340 37.35 -4.84 -73.74
CA ALA A 340 37.29 -5.30 -75.13
C ALA A 340 37.61 -4.18 -76.15
N LEU A 341 37.14 -2.95 -75.93
CA LEU A 341 37.49 -1.80 -76.78
C LEU A 341 38.99 -1.44 -76.69
N ARG A 342 39.60 -1.54 -75.49
CA ARG A 342 41.06 -1.35 -75.33
C ARG A 342 41.84 -2.45 -76.05
N GLU A 343 41.40 -3.69 -75.95
CA GLU A 343 42.00 -4.85 -76.63
C GLU A 343 41.91 -4.73 -78.16
N GLN A 344 40.74 -4.35 -78.70
CA GLN A 344 40.57 -4.06 -80.13
C GLN A 344 41.43 -2.88 -80.60
N THR A 345 41.54 -1.81 -79.79
CA THR A 345 42.41 -0.67 -80.11
C THR A 345 43.89 -1.09 -80.08
N ALA A 346 44.30 -1.92 -79.12
CA ALA A 346 45.66 -2.45 -79.02
C ALA A 346 46.00 -3.39 -80.19
N ALA A 347 45.05 -4.21 -80.65
CA ALA A 347 45.22 -5.05 -81.83
C ALA A 347 45.41 -4.22 -83.12
N LEU A 348 44.62 -3.14 -83.29
CA LEU A 348 44.79 -2.19 -84.40
C LEU A 348 46.09 -1.38 -84.31
N LEU A 349 46.69 -1.27 -83.12
CA LEU A 349 48.02 -0.68 -82.91
C LEU A 349 49.17 -1.70 -83.04
N SER A 350 48.88 -3.01 -83.07
CA SER A 350 49.91 -4.05 -83.23
C SER A 350 50.16 -4.45 -84.68
N GLU A 351 49.34 -4.01 -85.64
CA GLU A 351 49.71 -4.01 -87.06
C GLU A 351 50.53 -2.74 -87.37
N PRO A 352 51.83 -2.87 -87.75
CA PRO A 352 52.63 -1.73 -88.17
C PRO A 352 52.24 -1.31 -89.58
N ALA A 353 51.15 -0.54 -89.71
CA ALA A 353 50.75 0.11 -90.95
C ALA A 353 51.76 1.21 -91.34
N ALA A 354 52.93 0.80 -91.83
CA ALA A 354 54.03 1.68 -92.17
C ALA A 354 53.64 2.61 -93.34
N GLU A 355 53.46 3.91 -93.05
CA GLU A 355 53.14 4.93 -94.06
C GLU A 355 54.22 5.08 -95.15
N GLN A 356 55.36 4.40 -94.99
CA GLN A 356 56.51 4.38 -95.91
C GLN A 356 56.46 3.29 -96.98
N GLU A 357 55.58 2.27 -96.86
CA GLU A 357 55.48 1.15 -97.82
C GLU A 357 54.16 1.09 -98.61
N ALA A 358 53.22 2.01 -98.36
CA ALA A 358 52.03 2.15 -99.19
C ALA A 358 52.42 2.70 -100.58
N THR A 359 52.34 1.85 -101.61
CA THR A 359 52.74 2.21 -103.00
C THR A 359 51.54 2.56 -103.89
N THR A 360 50.32 2.23 -103.45
CA THR A 360 49.08 2.42 -104.19
C THR A 360 48.12 3.39 -103.49
N VAL A 361 47.27 4.02 -104.31
CA VAL A 361 46.20 4.92 -103.82
C VAL A 361 45.17 4.18 -102.95
N MET A 362 45.04 2.86 -103.09
CA MET A 362 44.13 2.06 -102.26
C MET A 362 44.69 1.80 -100.86
N GLU A 363 45.99 1.54 -100.73
CA GLU A 363 46.66 1.37 -99.42
C GLU A 363 46.58 2.67 -98.60
N HIS A 364 46.89 3.83 -99.20
CA HIS A 364 46.73 5.11 -98.51
C HIS A 364 45.26 5.41 -98.13
N ARG A 365 44.27 4.95 -98.91
CA ARG A 365 42.84 5.05 -98.54
C ARG A 365 42.52 4.12 -97.35
N LEU A 366 43.09 2.93 -97.31
CA LEU A 366 42.92 1.97 -96.22
C LEU A 366 43.55 2.48 -94.92
N CYS A 367 44.80 2.95 -94.94
CA CYS A 367 45.49 3.52 -93.78
C CYS A 367 44.70 4.70 -93.18
N ARG A 368 44.20 5.63 -94.01
CA ARG A 368 43.33 6.72 -93.54
C ARG A 368 42.01 6.22 -92.95
N SER A 369 41.46 5.14 -93.49
CA SER A 369 40.25 4.50 -92.94
C SER A 369 40.53 3.92 -91.54
N VAL A 370 41.65 3.19 -91.37
CA VAL A 370 42.09 2.63 -90.07
C VAL A 370 42.38 3.75 -89.06
N GLN A 371 43.10 4.80 -89.46
CA GLN A 371 43.33 5.99 -88.62
C GLN A 371 42.01 6.64 -88.18
N SER A 372 41.03 6.77 -89.08
CA SER A 372 39.70 7.33 -88.72
C SER A 372 38.91 6.42 -87.76
N ALA A 373 39.02 5.09 -87.91
CA ALA A 373 38.42 4.13 -87.00
C ALA A 373 39.09 4.17 -85.61
N HIS A 374 40.41 4.32 -85.55
CA HIS A 374 41.16 4.47 -84.30
C HIS A 374 40.72 5.72 -83.52
N VAL A 375 40.54 6.87 -84.18
CA VAL A 375 40.01 8.09 -83.52
C VAL A 375 38.61 7.83 -82.93
N VAL A 376 37.70 7.21 -83.71
CA VAL A 376 36.34 6.90 -83.23
C VAL A 376 36.35 5.91 -82.05
N LEU A 377 37.22 4.90 -82.05
CA LEU A 377 37.38 3.96 -80.94
C LEU A 377 37.98 4.64 -79.70
N HIS A 378 38.95 5.56 -79.88
CA HIS A 378 39.52 6.35 -78.80
C HIS A 378 38.46 7.25 -78.14
N ASP A 379 37.67 7.99 -78.93
CA ASP A 379 36.61 8.87 -78.44
C ASP A 379 35.51 8.07 -77.69
N GLN A 380 35.13 6.89 -78.21
CA GLN A 380 34.22 5.98 -77.51
C GLN A 380 34.81 5.48 -76.17
N GLY A 381 36.11 5.19 -76.14
CA GLY A 381 36.85 4.87 -74.92
C GLY A 381 36.82 6.00 -73.90
N VAL A 382 37.10 7.24 -74.31
CA VAL A 382 37.03 8.42 -73.43
C VAL A 382 35.61 8.62 -72.89
N LEU A 383 34.59 8.55 -73.74
CA LEU A 383 33.19 8.69 -73.36
C LEU A 383 32.76 7.64 -72.33
N ALA A 384 33.08 6.37 -72.56
CA ALA A 384 32.71 5.29 -71.66
C ALA A 384 33.44 5.38 -70.31
N ASN A 385 34.70 5.85 -70.27
CA ASN A 385 35.40 6.10 -69.01
C ASN A 385 34.76 7.28 -68.24
N ALA A 386 34.30 8.32 -68.93
CA ALA A 386 33.57 9.44 -68.31
C ALA A 386 32.22 8.99 -67.72
N ILE A 387 31.49 8.11 -68.42
CA ILE A 387 30.23 7.51 -67.94
C ILE A 387 30.49 6.63 -66.71
N LEU A 388 31.52 5.78 -66.71
CA LEU A 388 31.91 5.03 -65.52
C LEU A 388 32.27 5.95 -64.34
N GLY A 389 33.02 7.02 -64.58
CA GLY A 389 33.36 8.00 -63.54
C GLY A 389 32.12 8.70 -62.95
N ALA A 390 31.09 8.96 -63.76
CA ALA A 390 29.82 9.48 -63.27
C ALA A 390 29.01 8.45 -62.47
N LEU A 391 28.95 7.19 -62.94
CA LEU A 391 28.29 6.10 -62.22
C LEU A 391 28.96 5.77 -60.88
N VAL A 392 30.28 5.91 -60.78
CA VAL A 392 31.01 5.77 -59.50
C VAL A 392 30.59 6.88 -58.54
N ARG A 393 30.67 8.17 -58.93
CA ARG A 393 30.26 9.27 -58.05
C ARG A 393 28.80 9.16 -57.60
N ALA A 394 27.88 8.84 -58.51
CA ALA A 394 26.47 8.63 -58.16
C ALA A 394 26.26 7.44 -57.21
N SER A 395 27.10 6.40 -57.29
CA SER A 395 27.09 5.28 -56.34
C SER A 395 27.65 5.66 -54.97
N ASP A 396 28.68 6.50 -54.93
CA ASP A 396 29.31 6.96 -53.69
C ASP A 396 28.38 7.98 -52.97
N GLU A 397 27.78 8.90 -53.73
CA GLU A 397 26.74 9.84 -53.27
C GLU A 397 25.51 9.10 -52.72
N ALA A 398 25.06 8.01 -53.37
CA ALA A 398 23.98 7.17 -52.87
C ALA A 398 24.34 6.46 -51.55
N GLN A 399 25.57 5.98 -51.39
CA GLN A 399 26.03 5.35 -50.15
C GLN A 399 26.12 6.36 -48.99
N VAL A 400 26.53 7.60 -49.25
CA VAL A 400 26.50 8.68 -48.24
C VAL A 400 25.04 8.99 -47.84
N ALA A 401 24.13 9.12 -48.81
CA ALA A 401 22.72 9.37 -48.54
C ALA A 401 22.05 8.21 -47.75
N GLU A 402 22.40 6.95 -48.02
CA GLU A 402 21.95 5.82 -47.20
C GLU A 402 22.52 5.87 -45.78
N GLN A 403 23.79 6.23 -45.60
CA GLN A 403 24.41 6.39 -44.28
C GLN A 403 23.72 7.50 -43.46
N GLU A 404 23.59 8.70 -44.02
CA GLU A 404 22.87 9.82 -43.39
C GLU A 404 21.43 9.43 -43.01
N LEU A 405 20.74 8.67 -43.86
CA LEU A 405 19.37 8.19 -43.60
C LEU A 405 19.33 7.11 -42.50
N THR A 406 20.36 6.28 -42.35
CA THR A 406 20.47 5.36 -41.20
C THR A 406 20.80 6.08 -39.89
N GLU A 407 21.66 7.11 -39.92
CA GLU A 407 21.95 7.93 -38.75
C GLU A 407 20.72 8.74 -38.30
N ALA A 408 19.98 9.33 -39.26
CA ALA A 408 18.72 10.02 -38.98
C ALA A 408 17.67 9.09 -38.35
N ARG A 409 17.57 7.83 -38.81
CA ARG A 409 16.71 6.80 -38.18
C ARG A 409 17.17 6.45 -36.76
N ALA A 410 18.46 6.25 -36.55
CA ALA A 410 19.01 5.97 -35.22
C ALA A 410 18.79 7.13 -34.23
N LEU A 411 18.90 8.38 -34.69
CA LEU A 411 18.58 9.58 -33.91
C LEU A 411 17.08 9.69 -33.61
N ALA A 412 16.21 9.37 -34.56
CA ALA A 412 14.76 9.33 -34.34
C ALA A 412 14.36 8.26 -33.31
N GLU A 413 14.90 7.05 -33.41
CA GLU A 413 14.71 6.02 -32.38
C GLU A 413 15.23 6.45 -31.01
N ALA A 414 16.40 7.09 -30.95
CA ALA A 414 16.96 7.60 -29.71
C ALA A 414 16.12 8.74 -29.10
N ALA A 415 15.44 9.54 -29.91
CA ALA A 415 14.47 10.54 -29.47
C ALA A 415 13.17 9.89 -28.96
N GLN A 416 12.63 8.90 -29.68
CA GLN A 416 11.43 8.18 -29.25
C GLN A 416 11.64 7.43 -27.94
N ARG A 417 12.77 6.72 -27.79
CA ARG A 417 13.17 6.07 -26.52
C ARG A 417 13.37 7.06 -25.35
N LYS A 418 13.59 8.36 -25.61
CA LYS A 418 13.56 9.41 -24.58
C LYS A 418 12.13 9.84 -24.25
N ALA A 419 11.28 10.00 -25.26
CA ALA A 419 9.85 10.31 -25.07
C ALA A 419 9.15 9.20 -24.25
N ASP A 420 9.36 7.92 -24.59
CA ASP A 420 8.80 6.78 -23.85
C ASP A 420 9.21 6.77 -22.36
N LYS A 421 10.48 7.13 -22.08
CA LYS A 421 10.97 7.28 -20.70
C LYS A 421 10.28 8.44 -19.96
N LEU A 422 10.05 9.57 -20.62
CA LEU A 422 9.31 10.69 -20.04
C LEU A 422 7.85 10.33 -19.78
N VAL A 423 7.19 9.59 -20.69
CA VAL A 423 5.82 9.07 -20.48
C VAL A 423 5.79 8.06 -19.33
N ALA A 424 6.79 7.19 -19.19
CA ALA A 424 6.88 6.26 -18.06
C ALA A 424 7.07 7.00 -16.71
N VAL A 425 7.91 8.04 -16.66
CA VAL A 425 8.07 8.89 -15.48
C VAL A 425 6.78 9.64 -15.15
N ALA A 426 6.10 10.22 -16.15
CA ALA A 426 4.82 10.91 -15.96
C ALA A 426 3.73 9.96 -15.43
N ARG A 427 3.64 8.72 -15.96
CA ARG A 427 2.73 7.69 -15.45
C ARG A 427 3.06 7.28 -14.00
N LYS A 428 4.34 7.18 -13.63
CA LYS A 428 4.76 6.91 -12.25
C LYS A 428 4.35 8.04 -11.31
N ALA A 429 4.63 9.30 -11.68
CA ALA A 429 4.24 10.47 -10.91
C ALA A 429 2.72 10.59 -10.75
N ALA A 430 1.94 10.32 -11.81
CA ALA A 430 0.48 10.27 -11.73
C ALA A 430 0.00 9.18 -10.75
N GLY A 431 0.60 7.98 -10.79
CA GLY A 431 0.32 6.91 -9.83
C GLY A 431 0.65 7.28 -8.38
N GLU A 432 1.75 8.00 -8.16
CA GLU A 432 2.14 8.53 -6.84
C GLU A 432 1.16 9.62 -6.35
N VAL A 433 0.68 10.51 -7.22
CA VAL A 433 -0.38 11.49 -6.91
C VAL A 433 -1.72 10.81 -6.59
N HIS A 434 -2.12 9.78 -7.34
CA HIS A 434 -3.32 9.00 -7.03
C HIS A 434 -3.21 8.24 -5.70
N ALA A 435 -2.03 7.70 -5.37
CA ALA A 435 -1.79 7.07 -4.08
C ALA A 435 -1.82 8.09 -2.92
N ALA A 436 -1.21 9.26 -3.09
CA ALA A 436 -1.27 10.34 -2.10
C ALA A 436 -2.70 10.83 -1.87
N ARG A 437 -3.52 10.95 -2.93
CA ARG A 437 -4.93 11.31 -2.81
C ARG A 437 -5.74 10.25 -2.07
N ALA A 438 -5.57 8.97 -2.41
CA ALA A 438 -6.24 7.87 -1.71
C ALA A 438 -5.86 7.78 -0.22
N LEU A 439 -4.64 8.18 0.16
CA LEU A 439 -4.24 8.32 1.56
C LEU A 439 -4.96 9.50 2.23
N ALA A 440 -5.00 10.67 1.59
CA ALA A 440 -5.71 11.84 2.13
C ALA A 440 -7.22 11.59 2.29
N ASP A 441 -7.86 10.91 1.32
CA ASP A 441 -9.26 10.51 1.38
C ASP A 441 -9.51 9.52 2.55
N ALA A 442 -8.56 8.61 2.81
CA ALA A 442 -8.63 7.67 3.95
C ALA A 442 -8.37 8.35 5.31
N GLU A 443 -7.47 9.33 5.39
CA GLU A 443 -7.27 10.17 6.57
C GLU A 443 -8.53 10.99 6.89
N HIS A 444 -9.20 11.53 5.86
CA HIS A 444 -10.50 12.20 6.02
C HIS A 444 -11.57 11.26 6.57
N ALA A 445 -11.70 10.05 6.00
CA ALA A 445 -12.65 9.05 6.48
C ALA A 445 -12.38 8.62 7.93
N MET A 446 -11.12 8.47 8.34
CA MET A 446 -10.77 8.19 9.74
C MET A 446 -11.06 9.38 10.67
N ALA A 447 -10.83 10.62 10.23
CA ALA A 447 -11.19 11.82 10.99
C ALA A 447 -12.71 12.00 11.14
N GLU A 448 -13.50 11.56 10.17
CA GLU A 448 -14.96 11.55 10.24
C GLU A 448 -15.49 10.42 11.14
N ALA A 449 -14.88 9.23 11.09
CA ALA A 449 -15.15 8.17 12.05
C ALA A 449 -14.87 8.62 13.50
N GLU A 450 -13.69 9.19 13.77
CA GLU A 450 -13.30 9.69 15.10
C GLU A 450 -14.22 10.81 15.60
N ARG A 451 -14.74 11.68 14.70
CA ARG A 451 -15.79 12.67 15.04
C ARG A 451 -17.12 12.00 15.39
N SER A 452 -17.52 10.95 14.67
CA SER A 452 -18.76 10.22 14.97
C SER A 452 -18.69 9.49 16.30
N GLU A 453 -17.58 8.80 16.62
CA GLU A 453 -17.36 8.15 17.91
C GLU A 453 -17.37 9.16 19.07
N LYS A 454 -16.74 10.34 18.89
CA LYS A 454 -16.80 11.44 19.88
C LYS A 454 -18.21 11.98 20.08
N ALA A 455 -19.01 12.07 19.02
CA ALA A 455 -20.41 12.49 19.10
C ALA A 455 -21.28 11.44 19.81
N GLU A 456 -21.11 10.15 19.50
CA GLU A 456 -21.79 9.06 20.20
C GLU A 456 -21.40 8.99 21.68
N PHE A 457 -20.11 9.15 22.01
CA PHE A 457 -19.64 9.20 23.39
C PHE A 457 -20.25 10.39 24.16
N LYS A 458 -20.31 11.58 23.55
CA LYS A 458 -20.97 12.76 24.15
C LYS A 458 -22.46 12.51 24.40
N ALA A 459 -23.18 11.96 23.42
CA ALA A 459 -24.58 11.62 23.56
C ALA A 459 -24.83 10.51 24.60
N ALA A 460 -23.90 9.55 24.75
CA ALA A 460 -23.95 8.53 25.80
C ALA A 460 -23.71 9.12 27.20
N LYS A 461 -22.76 10.06 27.34
CA LYS A 461 -22.53 10.81 28.59
C LYS A 461 -23.78 11.61 28.99
N GLU A 462 -24.34 12.38 28.07
CA GLU A 462 -25.56 13.15 28.28
C GLU A 462 -26.75 12.26 28.68
N ARG A 463 -26.87 11.05 28.09
CA ARG A 463 -27.88 10.07 28.52
C ARG A 463 -27.65 9.58 29.94
N MET A 464 -26.42 9.25 30.34
CA MET A 464 -26.13 8.85 31.73
C MET A 464 -26.39 9.97 32.73
N GLU A 465 -26.11 11.22 32.37
CA GLU A 465 -26.36 12.40 33.23
C GLU A 465 -27.86 12.65 33.42
N ASN A 466 -28.66 12.53 32.35
CA ASN A 466 -30.12 12.58 32.43
C ASN A 466 -30.71 11.40 33.22
N ASP A 467 -30.20 10.18 33.02
CA ASP A 467 -30.58 8.97 33.78
C ASP A 467 -30.24 9.09 35.28
N ALA A 468 -29.15 9.78 35.63
CA ALA A 468 -28.77 10.06 37.01
C ALA A 468 -29.70 11.12 37.63
N ALA A 469 -29.94 12.23 36.94
CA ALA A 469 -30.88 13.27 37.38
C ALA A 469 -32.31 12.71 37.58
N LEU A 470 -32.78 11.83 36.70
CA LEU A 470 -34.06 11.15 36.83
C LEU A 470 -34.13 10.25 38.08
N ARG A 471 -33.04 9.56 38.44
CA ARG A 471 -32.96 8.75 39.66
C ARG A 471 -32.94 9.59 40.94
N GLU A 472 -32.25 10.73 40.95
CA GLU A 472 -32.32 11.64 42.11
C GLU A 472 -33.71 12.26 42.25
N ALA A 473 -34.36 12.65 41.15
CA ALA A 473 -35.75 13.13 41.18
C ALA A 473 -36.74 12.05 41.68
N GLN A 474 -36.50 10.77 41.33
CA GLN A 474 -37.29 9.65 41.87
C GLN A 474 -37.07 9.47 43.38
N LYS A 475 -35.83 9.51 43.88
CA LYS A 475 -35.55 9.45 45.32
C LYS A 475 -36.19 10.59 46.10
N ALA A 476 -36.14 11.82 45.57
CA ALA A 476 -36.79 12.97 46.19
C ALA A 476 -38.30 12.74 46.33
N ALA A 477 -38.97 12.34 45.24
CA ALA A 477 -40.39 12.02 45.25
C ALA A 477 -40.76 10.80 46.12
N GLU A 478 -39.83 9.89 46.40
CA GLU A 478 -40.00 8.81 47.38
C GLU A 478 -39.81 9.29 48.82
N ALA A 479 -38.88 10.21 49.09
CA ALA A 479 -38.71 10.85 50.40
C ALA A 479 -39.93 11.72 50.77
N ASP A 480 -40.43 12.53 49.84
CA ASP A 480 -41.65 13.34 50.03
C ASP A 480 -42.86 12.47 50.40
N ARG A 481 -42.97 11.28 49.80
CA ARG A 481 -44.02 10.29 50.11
C ARG A 481 -43.86 9.65 51.49
N LEU A 482 -42.62 9.41 51.93
CA LEU A 482 -42.35 8.88 53.27
C LEU A 482 -42.72 9.93 54.33
N HIS A 483 -42.31 11.19 54.15
CA HIS A 483 -42.70 12.28 55.07
C HIS A 483 -44.22 12.54 55.10
N ALA A 484 -44.92 12.39 53.97
CA ALA A 484 -46.39 12.47 53.95
C ALA A 484 -47.03 11.32 54.76
N LEU A 485 -46.51 10.10 54.65
CA LEU A 485 -46.95 8.95 55.45
C LEU A 485 -46.64 9.13 56.94
N GLU A 486 -45.45 9.62 57.29
CA GLU A 486 -45.06 9.94 58.67
C GLU A 486 -46.03 10.95 59.31
N ALA A 487 -46.36 12.04 58.59
CA ALA A 487 -47.31 13.04 59.05
C ALA A 487 -48.75 12.49 59.21
N ASP A 488 -49.22 11.62 58.31
CA ASP A 488 -50.51 10.94 58.46
C ASP A 488 -50.51 10.00 59.68
N TYR A 489 -49.41 9.27 59.93
CA TYR A 489 -49.27 8.43 61.13
C TYR A 489 -49.28 9.25 62.42
N GLU A 490 -48.51 10.34 62.51
CA GLU A 490 -48.54 11.26 63.66
C GLU A 490 -49.94 11.82 63.90
N ALA A 491 -50.66 12.20 62.83
CA ALA A 491 -52.05 12.66 62.93
C ALA A 491 -53.01 11.57 63.43
N THR A 492 -52.80 10.29 63.12
CA THR A 492 -53.59 9.18 63.71
C THR A 492 -53.26 8.93 65.18
N LEU A 493 -51.98 8.99 65.56
CA LEU A 493 -51.55 8.85 66.96
C LEU A 493 -52.12 9.98 67.84
N ALA A 494 -52.10 11.22 67.37
CA ALA A 494 -52.69 12.37 68.07
C ALA A 494 -54.21 12.21 68.26
N ARG A 495 -54.93 11.67 67.27
CA ARG A 495 -56.38 11.36 67.39
C ARG A 495 -56.63 10.26 68.43
N LEU A 496 -55.84 9.19 68.42
CA LEU A 496 -55.93 8.10 69.41
C LEU A 496 -55.67 8.61 70.83
N GLN A 497 -54.61 9.40 71.04
CA GLN A 497 -54.30 10.01 72.34
C GLN A 497 -55.43 10.93 72.82
N SER A 498 -56.00 11.78 71.94
CA SER A 498 -57.13 12.63 72.30
C SER A 498 -58.38 11.82 72.65
N SER A 499 -58.66 10.74 71.92
CA SER A 499 -59.77 9.83 72.23
C SER A 499 -59.58 9.11 73.56
N MET A 500 -58.34 8.73 73.91
CA MET A 500 -58.01 8.11 75.19
C MET A 500 -58.21 9.08 76.35
N GLN A 501 -57.74 10.32 76.23
CA GLN A 501 -57.96 11.38 77.24
C GLN A 501 -59.45 11.69 77.42
N GLN A 502 -60.26 11.66 76.35
CA GLN A 502 -61.71 11.83 76.44
C GLN A 502 -62.38 10.66 77.17
N ALA A 503 -61.95 9.42 76.91
CA ALA A 503 -62.45 8.24 77.61
C ALA A 503 -62.07 8.24 79.10
N GLU A 504 -60.84 8.64 79.46
CA GLU A 504 -60.41 8.83 80.85
C GLU A 504 -61.25 9.88 81.58
N GLN A 505 -61.52 11.03 80.94
CA GLN A 505 -62.39 12.08 81.50
C GLN A 505 -63.84 11.61 81.67
N GLN A 506 -64.37 10.78 80.77
CA GLN A 506 -65.69 10.17 80.92
C GLN A 506 -65.71 9.10 82.02
N SER A 507 -64.65 8.31 82.15
CA SER A 507 -64.49 7.32 83.25
C SER A 507 -64.32 7.96 84.63
N ALA A 508 -63.95 9.24 84.71
CA ALA A 508 -63.95 10.00 85.96
C ALA A 508 -65.36 10.49 86.37
N LEU A 509 -66.32 10.49 85.45
CA LEU A 509 -67.70 10.99 85.65
C LEU A 509 -68.76 9.89 85.72
N GLN A 510 -68.44 8.66 85.29
CA GLN A 510 -69.35 7.51 85.29
C GLN A 510 -68.69 6.29 85.94
N GLY A 511 -69.47 5.51 86.69
CA GLY A 511 -68.98 4.36 87.47
C GLY A 511 -68.56 3.16 86.63
N ALA A 512 -68.35 2.01 87.29
CA ALA A 512 -67.66 0.81 86.82
C ALA A 512 -67.87 0.33 85.36
N ALA A 513 -68.98 0.65 84.70
CA ALA A 513 -69.15 0.41 83.26
C ALA A 513 -68.10 1.16 82.40
N ALA A 514 -67.85 2.44 82.70
CA ALA A 514 -66.85 3.23 81.97
C ALA A 514 -65.42 2.77 82.24
N GLN A 515 -65.16 2.15 83.41
CA GLN A 515 -63.87 1.51 83.70
C GLN A 515 -63.63 0.26 82.82
N GLN A 516 -64.68 -0.50 82.48
CA GLN A 516 -64.56 -1.60 81.52
C GLN A 516 -64.31 -1.10 80.10
N GLU A 517 -64.95 0.00 79.69
CA GLU A 517 -64.74 0.58 78.36
C GLU A 517 -63.35 1.21 78.22
N ALA A 518 -62.87 1.94 79.24
CA ALA A 518 -61.50 2.44 79.32
C ALA A 518 -60.47 1.29 79.27
N ALA A 519 -60.70 0.19 80.00
CA ALA A 519 -59.85 -1.00 79.95
C ALA A 519 -59.89 -1.73 78.59
N ARG A 520 -61.00 -1.64 77.85
CA ARG A 520 -61.08 -2.17 76.48
C ARG A 520 -60.26 -1.31 75.51
N LEU A 521 -60.38 0.01 75.64
CA LEU A 521 -59.66 0.99 74.81
C LEU A 521 -58.15 0.97 75.05
N THR A 522 -57.68 0.86 76.30
CA THR A 522 -56.23 0.67 76.55
C THR A 522 -55.73 -0.64 75.94
N GLY A 523 -56.49 -1.73 76.06
CA GLY A 523 -56.16 -3.00 75.39
C GLY A 523 -56.22 -2.95 73.85
N GLU A 524 -56.94 -2.01 73.25
CA GLU A 524 -56.91 -1.74 71.81
C GLU A 524 -55.68 -0.90 71.43
N VAL A 525 -55.36 0.14 72.22
CA VAL A 525 -54.16 0.97 72.06
C VAL A 525 -52.88 0.15 72.21
N GLU A 526 -52.79 -0.77 73.18
CA GLU A 526 -51.63 -1.66 73.37
C GLU A 526 -51.42 -2.59 72.16
N ARG A 527 -52.51 -3.09 71.55
CA ARG A 527 -52.45 -3.92 70.33
C ARG A 527 -51.96 -3.11 69.13
N GLU A 528 -52.46 -1.89 68.94
CA GLU A 528 -51.96 -1.05 67.84
C GLU A 528 -50.51 -0.58 68.07
N GLN A 529 -50.11 -0.29 69.32
CA GLN A 529 -48.70 -0.04 69.63
C GLN A 529 -47.81 -1.26 69.32
N ALA A 530 -48.28 -2.48 69.59
CA ALA A 530 -47.57 -3.70 69.22
C ALA A 530 -47.51 -3.89 67.69
N ASN A 531 -48.60 -3.63 66.97
CA ASN A 531 -48.65 -3.68 65.50
C ASN A 531 -47.68 -2.67 64.87
N VAL A 532 -47.70 -1.41 65.31
CA VAL A 532 -46.80 -0.34 64.84
C VAL A 532 -45.35 -0.70 65.14
N LYS A 533 -45.05 -1.22 66.33
CA LYS A 533 -43.68 -1.65 66.70
C LYS A 533 -43.18 -2.80 65.83
N ALA A 534 -44.05 -3.76 65.50
CA ALA A 534 -43.71 -4.84 64.56
C ALA A 534 -43.52 -4.33 63.11
N ALA A 535 -44.34 -3.36 62.67
CA ALA A 535 -44.20 -2.75 61.35
C ALA A 535 -42.90 -1.94 61.22
N LEU A 536 -42.51 -1.18 62.25
CA LEU A 536 -41.23 -0.48 62.31
C LEU A 536 -40.05 -1.47 62.26
N GLN A 537 -40.08 -2.55 63.04
CA GLN A 537 -39.04 -3.60 62.98
C GLN A 537 -38.95 -4.28 61.60
N ALA A 538 -40.08 -4.45 60.90
CA ALA A 538 -40.09 -4.94 59.52
C ALA A 538 -39.41 -3.95 58.55
N LEU A 539 -39.73 -2.66 58.66
CA LEU A 539 -39.12 -1.58 57.86
C LEU A 539 -37.61 -1.44 58.14
N GLU A 540 -37.17 -1.53 59.39
CA GLU A 540 -35.76 -1.59 59.76
C GLU A 540 -35.06 -2.80 59.13
N GLY A 541 -35.72 -3.97 59.13
CA GLY A 541 -35.23 -5.18 58.45
C GLY A 541 -35.10 -5.00 56.94
N GLU A 542 -36.02 -4.29 56.28
CA GLU A 542 -35.93 -3.98 54.85
C GLU A 542 -34.84 -2.94 54.55
N LYS A 543 -34.73 -1.89 55.38
CA LYS A 543 -33.64 -0.89 55.33
C LYS A 543 -32.27 -1.55 55.46
N ALA A 544 -32.11 -2.47 56.41
CA ALA A 544 -30.90 -3.27 56.57
C ALA A 544 -30.59 -4.15 55.34
N ARG A 545 -31.61 -4.81 54.76
CA ARG A 545 -31.46 -5.60 53.51
C ARG A 545 -31.05 -4.73 52.32
N MET A 546 -31.56 -3.50 52.21
CA MET A 546 -31.19 -2.56 51.15
C MET A 546 -29.77 -2.01 51.33
N LEU A 547 -29.37 -1.65 52.56
CA LEU A 547 -28.00 -1.27 52.88
C LEU A 547 -27.01 -2.41 52.61
N ALA A 548 -27.36 -3.66 52.94
CA ALA A 548 -26.54 -4.83 52.63
C ALA A 548 -26.35 -5.05 51.11
N LYS A 549 -27.39 -4.85 50.29
CA LYS A 549 -27.29 -4.87 48.82
C LYS A 549 -26.36 -3.75 48.31
N ALA A 550 -26.54 -2.53 48.79
CA ALA A 550 -25.71 -1.39 48.41
C ALA A 550 -24.23 -1.58 48.80
N ALA A 551 -23.95 -2.15 49.97
CA ALA A 551 -22.60 -2.50 50.41
C ALA A 551 -21.97 -3.61 49.53
N ALA A 552 -22.74 -4.63 49.15
CA ALA A 552 -22.28 -5.68 48.24
C ALA A 552 -21.98 -5.14 46.83
N GLU A 553 -22.81 -4.21 46.32
CA GLU A 553 -22.56 -3.56 45.03
C GLU A 553 -21.36 -2.60 45.09
N LYS A 554 -21.21 -1.81 46.16
CA LYS A 554 -20.00 -0.99 46.41
C LYS A 554 -18.74 -1.85 46.43
N LYS A 555 -18.77 -3.02 47.10
CA LYS A 555 -17.66 -3.99 47.10
C LYS A 555 -17.36 -4.51 45.68
N ARG A 556 -18.39 -4.86 44.90
CA ARG A 556 -18.27 -5.31 43.50
C ARG A 556 -17.69 -4.22 42.58
N LEU A 557 -18.02 -2.95 42.81
CA LEU A 557 -17.45 -1.82 42.07
C LEU A 557 -15.98 -1.57 42.45
N LEU A 558 -15.64 -1.60 43.75
CA LEU A 558 -14.25 -1.50 44.20
C LEU A 558 -13.37 -2.64 43.66
N GLU A 559 -13.89 -3.86 43.56
CA GLU A 559 -13.15 -4.97 42.95
C GLU A 559 -12.94 -4.80 41.43
N LYS A 560 -13.90 -4.19 40.71
CA LYS A 560 -13.70 -3.79 39.31
C LYS A 560 -12.61 -2.73 39.18
N VAL A 561 -12.61 -1.71 40.05
CA VAL A 561 -11.58 -0.66 40.06
C VAL A 561 -10.21 -1.26 40.33
N ARG A 562 -10.09 -2.18 41.30
CA ARG A 562 -8.84 -2.92 41.55
C ARG A 562 -8.36 -3.67 40.31
N LYS A 563 -9.27 -4.40 39.63
CA LYS A 563 -8.98 -5.15 38.39
C LYS A 563 -8.69 -4.29 37.16
N LEU A 564 -9.03 -3.00 37.20
CA LEU A 564 -8.61 -2.01 36.19
C LEU A 564 -7.21 -1.49 36.53
N GLY A 565 -6.96 -1.10 37.78
CA GLY A 565 -5.62 -0.67 38.23
C GLY A 565 -4.55 -1.75 38.10
N GLU A 566 -4.91 -3.03 38.30
CA GLU A 566 -4.05 -4.18 38.01
C GLU A 566 -3.63 -4.22 36.53
N LYS A 567 -4.58 -3.98 35.60
CA LYS A 567 -4.31 -3.93 34.16
C LYS A 567 -3.55 -2.68 33.71
N GLU A 568 -3.78 -1.54 34.35
CA GLU A 568 -2.99 -0.33 34.13
C GLU A 568 -1.53 -0.53 34.59
N TRP A 569 -1.33 -1.22 35.71
CA TRP A 569 0.00 -1.60 36.20
C TRP A 569 0.69 -2.64 35.30
N GLU A 570 -0.04 -3.66 34.83
CA GLU A 570 0.44 -4.61 33.81
C GLU A 570 0.86 -3.88 32.52
N PHE A 571 0.02 -2.97 32.01
CA PHE A 571 0.32 -2.18 30.82
C PHE A 571 1.55 -1.28 30.99
N GLU A 572 1.64 -0.55 32.10
CA GLU A 572 2.78 0.35 32.34
C GLU A 572 4.08 -0.42 32.62
N ASN A 573 4.00 -1.64 33.16
CA ASN A 573 5.14 -2.56 33.24
C ASN A 573 5.52 -3.17 31.88
N ALA A 574 4.55 -3.56 31.04
CA ALA A 574 4.81 -4.01 29.68
C ALA A 574 5.48 -2.91 28.83
N LYS A 575 5.03 -1.66 29.00
CA LYS A 575 5.63 -0.45 28.41
C LYS A 575 7.06 -0.18 28.91
N LYS A 576 7.35 -0.39 30.21
CA LYS A 576 8.73 -0.36 30.74
C LYS A 576 9.60 -1.47 30.15
N ALA A 577 9.10 -2.71 30.13
CA ALA A 577 9.80 -3.85 29.53
C ALA A 577 10.05 -3.66 28.02
N PHE A 578 9.12 -3.02 27.30
CA PHE A 578 9.32 -2.59 25.92
C PHE A 578 10.40 -1.50 25.81
N GLY A 579 10.39 -0.50 26.69
CA GLY A 579 11.46 0.50 26.77
C GLY A 579 12.84 -0.11 27.05
N ASP A 580 12.93 -1.11 27.91
CA ASP A 580 14.18 -1.77 28.27
C ASP A 580 14.66 -2.80 27.25
N THR A 581 13.75 -3.46 26.54
CA THR A 581 14.13 -4.26 25.35
C THR A 581 14.59 -3.36 24.22
N MET A 582 13.91 -2.24 23.94
CA MET A 582 14.39 -1.22 22.99
C MET A 582 15.76 -0.63 23.37
N ARG A 583 16.06 -0.48 24.67
CA ARG A 583 17.43 -0.14 25.14
C ARG A 583 18.43 -1.27 24.88
N LYS A 584 18.06 -2.54 25.11
CA LYS A 584 18.93 -3.71 24.86
C LYS A 584 19.18 -4.00 23.38
N PHE A 585 18.24 -3.72 22.49
CA PHE A 585 18.38 -3.92 21.04
C PHE A 585 19.07 -2.77 20.30
N ALA A 586 19.43 -1.68 20.99
CA ALA A 586 20.27 -0.60 20.45
C ALA A 586 21.58 -0.41 21.26
N PRO A 587 22.43 -1.44 21.46
CA PRO A 587 23.69 -1.34 22.20
C PRO A 587 24.79 -0.71 21.34
N GLY A 588 24.56 0.53 20.88
CA GLY A 588 25.45 1.26 19.99
C GLY A 588 25.16 2.77 20.04
N GLY A 589 26.22 3.57 20.03
CA GLY A 589 26.13 5.02 20.26
C GLY A 589 25.23 5.75 19.24
N GLY A 590 24.50 6.76 19.71
CA GLY A 590 23.77 7.72 18.88
C GLY A 590 22.39 7.27 18.39
N ALA A 591 22.18 6.02 17.97
CA ALA A 591 20.90 5.61 17.37
C ALA A 591 19.75 5.53 18.40
N GLY A 592 19.89 4.65 19.41
CA GLY A 592 18.82 4.39 20.38
C GLY A 592 18.45 5.61 21.24
N HIS A 593 19.43 6.45 21.58
CA HIS A 593 19.19 7.62 22.44
C HIS A 593 18.41 8.73 21.72
N PHE A 594 18.57 8.90 20.40
CA PHE A 594 17.79 9.86 19.62
C PHE A 594 16.35 9.37 19.43
N LEU A 595 16.14 8.07 19.19
CA LEU A 595 14.79 7.50 19.12
C LEU A 595 14.07 7.58 20.48
N ALA A 596 14.77 7.27 21.58
CA ALA A 596 14.24 7.41 22.94
C ALA A 596 13.89 8.87 23.27
N ASN A 597 14.74 9.84 22.95
CA ASN A 597 14.44 11.27 23.15
C ASN A 597 13.33 11.79 22.23
N ALA A 598 13.19 11.26 21.00
CA ALA A 598 12.09 11.61 20.11
C ALA A 598 10.75 11.06 20.61
N ILE A 599 10.73 9.82 21.10
CA ILE A 599 9.56 9.22 21.74
C ILE A 599 9.21 9.97 23.03
N ALA A 600 10.19 10.24 23.91
CA ALA A 600 9.97 10.99 25.15
C ALA A 600 9.39 12.39 24.87
N ARG A 601 10.01 13.19 23.99
CA ARG A 601 9.48 14.51 23.60
C ARG A 601 8.07 14.44 23.00
N ARG A 602 7.75 13.35 22.28
CA ARG A 602 6.41 13.13 21.74
C ARG A 602 5.41 12.77 22.86
N THR A 603 5.77 11.87 23.78
CA THR A 603 4.90 11.53 24.92
C THR A 603 4.73 12.70 25.88
N ASP A 604 5.75 13.54 26.07
CA ASP A 604 5.69 14.75 26.89
C ASP A 604 4.80 15.81 26.23
N ALA A 605 4.88 15.98 24.91
CA ALA A 605 3.98 16.85 24.16
C ALA A 605 2.53 16.32 24.18
N GLU A 606 2.33 15.02 23.96
CA GLU A 606 1.00 14.39 24.02
C GLU A 606 0.41 14.49 25.43
N ALA A 607 1.20 14.24 26.48
CA ALA A 607 0.81 14.43 27.88
C ALA A 607 0.50 15.91 28.20
N LYS A 608 1.30 16.86 27.70
CA LYS A 608 1.02 18.29 27.87
C LYS A 608 -0.30 18.68 27.21
N THR A 609 -0.58 18.20 25.99
CA THR A 609 -1.89 18.42 25.35
C THR A 609 -3.05 17.66 25.98
N ARG A 610 -2.79 16.68 26.85
CA ARG A 610 -3.81 16.07 27.73
C ARG A 610 -4.05 16.96 28.95
N ASN A 611 -3.00 17.35 29.68
CA ASN A 611 -3.13 18.31 30.79
C ASN A 611 -3.79 19.62 30.35
N GLU A 612 -3.45 20.18 29.18
CA GLU A 612 -4.08 21.39 28.66
C GLU A 612 -5.58 21.18 28.32
N LYS A 613 -6.00 19.97 27.94
CA LYS A 613 -7.42 19.62 27.73
C LYS A 613 -8.15 19.29 29.04
N GLU A 614 -7.47 18.69 30.00
CA GLU A 614 -8.01 18.35 31.32
C GLU A 614 -8.16 19.62 32.17
N GLN A 615 -7.16 20.52 32.17
CA GLN A 615 -7.28 21.86 32.73
C GLN A 615 -8.35 22.68 32.01
N GLY A 616 -8.42 22.64 30.67
CA GLY A 616 -9.53 23.28 29.93
C GLY A 616 -10.92 22.70 30.28
N ALA A 617 -11.01 21.41 30.62
CA ALA A 617 -12.24 20.78 31.10
C ALA A 617 -12.56 21.12 32.56
N ILE A 618 -11.55 21.27 33.42
CA ILE A 618 -11.69 21.74 34.80
C ILE A 618 -12.12 23.21 34.82
N GLU A 619 -11.46 24.09 34.07
CA GLU A 619 -11.84 25.50 33.92
C GLU A 619 -13.25 25.66 33.34
N ALA A 620 -13.63 24.85 32.36
CA ALA A 620 -15.01 24.79 31.86
C ALA A 620 -16.00 24.29 32.93
N GLY A 621 -15.62 23.29 33.72
CA GLY A 621 -16.41 22.75 34.83
C GLY A 621 -16.61 23.77 35.96
N GLU A 622 -15.56 24.48 36.37
CA GLU A 622 -15.63 25.56 37.36
C GLU A 622 -16.44 26.75 36.84
N LYS A 623 -16.27 27.12 35.56
CA LYS A 623 -17.06 28.19 34.93
C LYS A 623 -18.54 27.81 34.91
N LEU A 624 -18.86 26.56 34.58
CA LEU A 624 -20.23 26.05 34.59
C LEU A 624 -20.79 25.92 36.01
N ALA A 625 -19.99 25.55 37.01
CA ALA A 625 -20.37 25.58 38.42
C ALA A 625 -20.67 27.01 38.91
N ARG A 626 -19.84 28.00 38.51
CA ARG A 626 -20.07 29.42 38.77
C ARG A 626 -21.33 29.95 38.06
N GLU A 627 -21.59 29.53 36.82
CA GLU A 627 -22.81 29.86 36.06
C GLU A 627 -24.07 29.19 36.62
N LEU A 628 -23.93 28.06 37.32
CA LEU A 628 -25.01 27.38 38.07
C LEU A 628 -25.11 27.82 39.55
N GLY A 629 -24.31 28.78 40.00
CA GLY A 629 -24.34 29.31 41.37
C GLY A 629 -23.81 28.36 42.46
N LEU A 630 -23.12 27.29 42.10
CA LEU A 630 -22.58 26.30 43.04
C LEU A 630 -21.25 26.80 43.64
N ASN A 631 -21.34 27.51 44.77
CA ASN A 631 -20.17 27.99 45.53
C ASN A 631 -19.37 26.84 46.15
N THR A 632 -18.22 26.51 45.55
CA THR A 632 -17.30 25.44 46.02
C THR A 632 -16.39 25.90 47.17
N ASN A 633 -16.96 26.33 48.30
CA ASN A 633 -16.21 26.57 49.55
C ASN A 633 -16.19 25.31 50.42
N LEU A 634 -15.42 24.31 50.01
CA LEU A 634 -15.40 22.97 50.60
C LEU A 634 -14.27 22.80 51.65
N THR A 635 -14.22 23.71 52.63
CA THR A 635 -13.18 23.77 53.68
C THR A 635 -13.71 24.22 55.06
N ALA A 636 -15.02 24.16 55.31
CA ALA A 636 -15.65 24.76 56.50
C ALA A 636 -16.72 23.90 57.22
N LEU A 637 -16.78 22.58 56.96
CA LEU A 637 -17.82 21.67 57.49
C LEU A 637 -17.29 20.34 58.05
N GLU A 638 -16.04 20.30 58.54
CA GLU A 638 -15.48 19.15 59.28
C GLU A 638 -15.20 19.47 60.77
N ALA A 639 -15.91 20.43 61.34
CA ALA A 639 -15.60 21.00 62.66
C ALA A 639 -16.82 21.28 63.56
N ASP A 640 -17.87 20.43 63.52
CA ASP A 640 -18.98 20.53 64.48
C ASP A 640 -19.81 19.22 64.63
N GLU A 641 -19.19 18.08 64.98
CA GLU A 641 -19.96 16.85 65.35
C GLU A 641 -19.27 15.89 66.36
N VAL A 642 -18.54 16.40 67.36
CA VAL A 642 -18.02 15.58 68.49
C VAL A 642 -18.14 16.32 69.83
N ALA A 643 -19.35 16.40 70.41
CA ALA A 643 -19.58 17.20 71.62
C ALA A 643 -20.65 16.69 72.63
N SER A 644 -21.07 15.41 72.59
CA SER A 644 -21.94 14.85 73.65
C SER A 644 -21.96 13.31 73.71
N ASP A 645 -21.27 12.70 74.67
CA ASP A 645 -21.91 12.28 75.95
C ASP A 645 -20.83 11.83 76.99
N PRO A 646 -20.99 12.05 78.32
CA PRO A 646 -19.95 11.76 79.30
C PRO A 646 -20.26 10.51 80.17
N SER A 647 -19.33 9.55 80.28
CA SER A 647 -19.44 8.50 81.30
C SER A 647 -18.12 7.85 81.74
N ILE A 648 -17.95 7.80 83.08
CA ILE A 648 -17.05 6.91 83.86
C ILE A 648 -15.55 7.24 83.79
N ALA A 649 -14.84 6.92 84.89
CA ALA A 649 -13.56 7.49 85.30
C ALA A 649 -12.36 6.51 85.22
N PRO A 650 -11.10 7.01 85.17
CA PRO A 650 -9.87 6.20 85.21
C PRO A 650 -9.52 5.79 86.66
N PRO A 651 -8.65 4.77 86.86
CA PRO A 651 -7.18 5.00 86.91
C PRO A 651 -6.40 3.86 86.18
N SER A 652 -5.06 3.71 86.21
CA SER A 652 -3.98 4.38 86.96
C SER A 652 -2.67 4.46 86.14
N GLU A 653 -1.69 5.16 86.69
CA GLU A 653 -0.28 5.21 86.23
C GLU A 653 0.39 3.81 86.28
N ALA A 654 1.45 3.61 85.46
CA ALA A 654 2.81 3.28 85.97
C ALA A 654 3.89 3.10 84.87
N LEU A 655 4.95 3.92 84.98
CA LEU A 655 6.39 3.62 84.84
C LEU A 655 6.97 2.62 83.78
N VAL A 656 7.99 3.16 83.06
CA VAL A 656 9.34 2.58 82.84
C VAL A 656 9.49 1.33 81.93
N GLY A 657 10.47 1.39 81.01
CA GLY A 657 11.09 0.17 80.45
C GLY A 657 11.94 0.35 79.19
N LYS A 658 13.19 0.80 79.30
CA LYS A 658 14.20 0.56 78.23
C LYS A 658 14.70 -0.88 78.32
N THR A 659 14.85 -1.57 77.19
CA THR A 659 16.09 -2.28 76.82
C THR A 659 16.03 -2.73 75.35
N ALA A 660 17.15 -3.25 74.83
CA ALA A 660 17.33 -3.63 73.43
C ALA A 660 17.84 -5.07 73.29
N GLY A 661 17.78 -5.60 72.07
CA GLY A 661 18.15 -6.98 71.72
C GLY A 661 16.91 -7.86 71.45
N GLY A 662 16.97 -8.88 70.59
CA GLY A 662 18.09 -9.26 69.72
C GLY A 662 17.98 -10.70 69.24
N MET A 663 17.84 -10.88 67.92
CA MET A 663 18.05 -12.12 67.14
C MET A 663 17.71 -13.48 67.81
N HIS A 664 16.63 -14.14 67.38
CA HIS A 664 16.76 -15.55 67.00
C HIS A 664 15.78 -16.04 65.93
N MET A 665 16.14 -17.16 65.31
CA MET A 665 15.39 -17.82 64.24
C MET A 665 14.33 -18.78 64.79
N GLY A 666 13.29 -19.04 63.99
CA GLY A 666 12.29 -20.08 64.26
C GLY A 666 11.61 -20.54 62.98
N SER A 667 12.11 -21.63 62.40
CA SER A 667 11.49 -22.33 61.27
C SER A 667 10.52 -23.41 61.76
N ILE A 668 9.30 -23.44 61.22
CA ILE A 668 8.33 -24.52 61.38
C ILE A 668 7.79 -24.90 60.00
N SER A 669 7.43 -26.16 59.82
CA SER A 669 7.04 -26.78 58.54
C SER A 669 5.75 -27.60 58.72
N ILE A 670 5.42 -28.48 57.75
CA ILE A 670 4.27 -29.42 57.77
C ILE A 670 2.93 -28.67 57.50
N SER A 671 1.94 -29.14 56.73
CA SER A 671 1.60 -30.50 56.25
C SER A 671 1.21 -30.58 54.77
N GLU A 672 1.20 -31.79 54.21
CA GLU A 672 0.63 -32.16 52.89
C GLU A 672 -0.78 -32.80 53.01
N THR A 673 -1.22 -33.48 51.94
CA THR A 673 -2.41 -34.37 51.74
C THR A 673 -3.69 -33.64 51.24
N SER A 674 -4.20 -33.84 50.01
CA SER A 674 -4.76 -35.02 49.28
C SER A 674 -6.30 -35.14 49.45
N LEU A 675 -7.15 -35.71 48.57
CA LEU A 675 -7.03 -36.41 47.26
C LEU A 675 -8.45 -36.51 46.60
N THR A 676 -8.61 -37.14 45.43
CA THR A 676 -9.88 -37.66 44.79
C THR A 676 -10.97 -36.65 44.35
N SER A 677 -11.87 -36.90 43.36
CA SER A 677 -11.91 -37.86 42.21
C SER A 677 -13.08 -37.56 41.24
N SER A 678 -12.94 -37.87 39.94
CA SER A 678 -14.01 -38.03 38.91
C SER A 678 -14.84 -39.32 39.13
N PRO A 679 -16.04 -39.58 38.50
CA PRO A 679 -16.24 -39.85 37.04
C PRO A 679 -17.67 -39.46 36.52
N SER A 680 -18.29 -40.00 35.43
CA SER A 680 -17.96 -40.01 33.98
C SER A 680 -19.12 -40.58 33.11
N ARG A 681 -19.39 -40.01 31.92
CA ARG A 681 -19.91 -40.61 30.65
C ARG A 681 -21.21 -41.45 30.61
N GLY A 682 -22.29 -40.85 30.08
CA GLY A 682 -22.61 -40.97 28.64
C GLY A 682 -23.84 -41.78 28.14
N VAL A 683 -23.90 -41.93 26.79
CA VAL A 683 -24.71 -42.87 25.96
C VAL A 683 -26.06 -42.42 25.32
N SER A 684 -25.95 -41.80 24.13
CA SER A 684 -26.49 -42.26 22.81
C SER A 684 -28.00 -42.28 22.42
N THR A 685 -28.24 -41.74 21.20
CA THR A 685 -29.12 -42.22 20.09
C THR A 685 -30.66 -42.23 20.19
N ALA A 686 -31.32 -41.60 19.20
CA ALA A 686 -32.30 -42.23 18.30
C ALA A 686 -32.62 -41.36 17.06
N SER A 687 -32.82 -41.97 15.88
CA SER A 687 -33.16 -41.27 14.63
C SER A 687 -34.66 -41.36 14.28
N MET A 688 -35.18 -40.42 13.48
CA MET A 688 -36.15 -40.67 12.39
C MET A 688 -36.38 -39.42 11.50
N GLY A 689 -36.65 -39.63 10.20
CA GLY A 689 -36.99 -38.58 9.21
C GLY A 689 -38.47 -38.62 8.79
N PRO A 690 -38.81 -38.56 7.49
CA PRO A 690 -38.45 -37.50 6.52
C PRO A 690 -39.67 -37.02 5.66
N SER A 691 -39.62 -35.83 5.06
CA SER A 691 -40.51 -35.36 3.95
C SER A 691 -40.21 -33.89 3.54
N LEU A 692 -40.55 -33.36 2.34
CA LEU A 692 -40.66 -33.88 0.96
C LEU A 692 -40.85 -32.68 -0.04
N PHE A 693 -40.71 -32.93 -1.35
CA PHE A 693 -41.18 -32.13 -2.51
C PHE A 693 -40.41 -30.86 -3.02
N LYS A 694 -39.81 -31.04 -4.21
CA LYS A 694 -39.90 -30.25 -5.48
C LYS A 694 -39.43 -28.78 -5.52
N ASP A 695 -38.57 -28.36 -6.44
CA ASP A 695 -38.45 -28.51 -7.92
C ASP A 695 -39.27 -27.49 -8.74
N ILE A 696 -38.55 -26.59 -9.43
CA ILE A 696 -38.73 -26.04 -10.79
C ILE A 696 -37.47 -25.15 -11.00
N SER A 697 -36.45 -25.56 -11.77
CA SER A 697 -36.35 -25.86 -13.22
C SER A 697 -36.03 -24.62 -14.06
N SER A 698 -35.25 -24.81 -15.13
CA SER A 698 -34.49 -23.80 -15.86
C SER A 698 -34.63 -23.94 -17.38
N HIS A 699 -34.64 -22.82 -18.12
CA HIS A 699 -34.24 -22.60 -19.53
C HIS A 699 -34.58 -21.11 -19.86
N ALA A 700 -33.90 -20.28 -20.68
CA ALA A 700 -32.86 -20.37 -21.73
C ALA A 700 -33.38 -20.09 -23.16
N MET A 701 -32.88 -19.01 -23.78
CA MET A 701 -32.84 -18.63 -25.21
C MET A 701 -32.05 -17.27 -25.26
N LEU A 702 -31.13 -16.94 -26.18
CA LEU A 702 -31.08 -17.00 -27.67
C LEU A 702 -32.16 -16.09 -28.31
N ASP A 703 -31.92 -15.26 -29.33
CA ASP A 703 -30.81 -15.23 -30.31
C ASP A 703 -30.71 -13.92 -31.14
N LEU A 704 -29.68 -13.81 -31.97
CA LEU A 704 -29.57 -13.09 -33.28
C LEU A 704 -29.40 -11.55 -33.45
N ALA A 705 -28.84 -11.23 -34.64
CA ALA A 705 -28.66 -9.95 -35.38
C ALA A 705 -27.71 -8.87 -34.76
N ALA A 706 -26.59 -8.40 -35.36
CA ALA A 706 -25.99 -8.38 -36.72
C ALA A 706 -26.19 -7.10 -37.57
N ASP A 707 -25.22 -6.87 -38.47
CA ASP A 707 -25.04 -5.77 -39.45
C ASP A 707 -24.82 -4.32 -38.94
N ALA A 708 -24.17 -3.39 -39.67
CA ALA A 708 -23.06 -3.47 -40.65
C ALA A 708 -22.59 -2.05 -41.04
N SER A 709 -21.31 -1.88 -41.43
CA SER A 709 -20.77 -0.69 -42.16
C SER A 709 -20.79 0.67 -41.43
N SER A 710 -20.07 1.73 -41.84
CA SER A 710 -19.06 1.91 -42.90
C SER A 710 -18.08 3.07 -42.54
N ALA A 711 -16.91 3.05 -43.18
CA ALA A 711 -15.80 4.01 -43.18
C ALA A 711 -16.10 5.53 -43.12
N ALA A 712 -15.09 6.26 -42.62
CA ALA A 712 -14.55 7.46 -43.27
C ALA A 712 -13.05 7.63 -42.89
N ALA A 713 -12.27 8.33 -43.72
CA ALA A 713 -10.87 8.65 -43.46
C ALA A 713 -10.56 10.11 -43.80
N THR A 714 -9.77 10.76 -42.92
CA THR A 714 -9.05 12.04 -43.10
C THR A 714 -7.87 12.05 -42.14
#